data_AF-A0A7C3C692-F1
#
_entry.id   AF-A0A7C3C692-F1
#
_cell.length_a   1.000
_cell.length_b   1.000
_cell.length_c   1.000
_cell.angle_alpha   90.00
_cell.angle_beta   90.00
_cell.angle_gamma   90.00
#
_symmetry.space_group_name_H-M   'P 1'
#
loop_
_entity.id
_entity.type
_entity.pdbx_description
1 polymer ?
#
loop_
_entity_poly.entity_id
_entity_poly.type
_entity_poly.pdbx_seq_one_letter_code
_entity_poly.pdbx_strand_id
1 'polypeptide(L)'
;MARLKFTKTAFVKSAIGDEAWYHDGEFEPGAEHFLKSYYHDAEQNDALALDKTELLALARAFWMDGQSRKIGKDVIKIRSPEGAGHLRGRYDLVEIITDDRRFLVDSVISEISSHGIDVLALFHPVVSGFRDEKGNWTKRGVEVRESMIQVLIAEQNSTSRKALKAGLKATLADLRAVIDDFKPMLTLLETSIDELVSMPGNVSTDVLDEATEFLEWIRDGNFVLLGTREYVYQHGAQKAKGGNGRSFDYVNPTMLKKSCYGVLRDMSKMVLRQSSEPAAISSNVEMFLKDKDPVTVAKSNLFSRVHRRVRMDYISVKKYSEDGTVKGETRFVGLFTVDAYARSPKFVPLIRRKVNQVLHRYGADPSSHNAKRMEFVLSSYPRDELFQSSEDDLFRIASGIAQAFDRPRTRIFVRKDPFKRFVSVLVFVPRENYNTRVRQQIGNRLKQAWDGRVSAFYPQYSDSPLARVHFIIGMDPDNTADPDIDALEADIAHITQPWSAGLIMAADARGNAEISERVSAYRNAFSPAYVSIFEVEEALEDVVEIEKLNDNNRLGVRVYEKAEDMDDVFRVKFYSLNQRLELSDIMPIFSNMALHVAQETGYKVKPDDGAADGVAGAEVWLHDYEMRLGFVPEDRTVLAAIFQDAFLAIMQGRNEDDGFNALILPQAVDWRRIALIRLLARYRTQSGMDPSESVQIAALAQYPEITGLLLAIF
;
A
#
# COMPACT_ATOMS: atom_id res chain seq x y z
N MET A 1 -25.52 -18.88 12.69
CA MET A 1 -24.94 -20.23 12.84
C MET A 1 -23.76 -20.11 13.80
N ALA A 2 -23.71 -20.91 14.87
CA ALA A 2 -22.54 -20.92 15.75
C ALA A 2 -21.32 -21.43 14.96
N ARG A 3 -20.26 -20.63 14.88
CA ARG A 3 -19.06 -20.90 14.07
C ARG A 3 -18.12 -21.91 14.74
N LEU A 4 -18.12 -21.95 16.07
CA LEU A 4 -17.46 -22.99 16.86
C LEU A 4 -18.39 -24.21 16.99
N LYS A 5 -17.82 -25.42 16.89
CA LYS A 5 -18.55 -26.69 17.00
C LYS A 5 -18.91 -27.09 18.44
N PHE A 6 -18.76 -26.19 19.40
CA PHE A 6 -19.00 -26.40 20.83
C PHE A 6 -19.52 -25.11 21.47
N THR A 7 -20.20 -25.23 22.61
CA THR A 7 -20.80 -24.07 23.31
C THR A 7 -19.83 -23.44 24.30
N LYS A 8 -20.04 -22.15 24.60
CA LYS A 8 -19.35 -21.44 25.70
C LYS A 8 -19.37 -22.22 27.03
N THR A 9 -20.53 -22.78 27.38
CA THR A 9 -20.70 -23.58 28.60
C THR A 9 -19.82 -24.83 28.57
N ALA A 10 -19.75 -25.53 27.43
CA ALA A 10 -18.89 -26.70 27.29
C ALA A 10 -17.41 -26.33 27.34
N PHE A 11 -17.00 -25.19 26.78
CA PHE A 11 -15.64 -24.66 26.85
C PHE A 11 -15.22 -24.34 28.29
N VAL A 12 -16.00 -23.53 29.00
CA VAL A 12 -15.71 -23.16 30.40
C VAL A 12 -15.75 -24.38 31.33
N LYS A 13 -16.73 -25.27 31.18
CA LYS A 13 -16.81 -26.50 31.99
C LYS A 13 -15.60 -27.41 31.76
N SER A 14 -15.08 -27.48 30.53
CA SER A 14 -13.86 -28.23 30.24
C SER A 14 -12.63 -27.62 30.93
N ALA A 15 -12.52 -26.29 31.03
CA ALA A 15 -11.43 -25.66 31.79
C ALA A 15 -11.55 -25.90 33.31
N ILE A 16 -12.76 -25.83 33.87
CA ILE A 16 -13.01 -26.12 35.30
C ILE A 16 -12.68 -27.58 35.64
N GLY A 17 -12.84 -28.51 34.70
CA GLY A 17 -12.50 -29.92 34.89
C GLY A 17 -11.00 -30.24 34.75
N ASP A 18 -10.15 -29.27 34.44
CA ASP A 18 -8.74 -29.46 34.15
C ASP A 18 -7.87 -28.86 35.28
N GLU A 19 -7.18 -29.71 36.04
CA GLU A 19 -6.30 -29.34 37.18
C GLU A 19 -5.24 -28.29 36.79
N ALA A 20 -4.93 -28.21 35.51
CA ALA A 20 -4.21 -27.14 34.86
C ALA A 20 -4.55 -25.70 35.26
N TRP A 21 -5.83 -25.46 35.55
CA TRP A 21 -6.41 -24.15 35.86
C TRP A 21 -6.58 -23.92 37.36
N TYR A 22 -5.92 -24.76 38.17
CA TYR A 22 -5.95 -24.69 39.62
C TYR A 22 -4.57 -24.29 40.17
N HIS A 23 -4.58 -23.41 41.17
CA HIS A 23 -3.42 -23.05 41.96
C HIS A 23 -3.76 -23.22 43.45
N ASP A 24 -2.93 -23.95 44.18
CA ASP A 24 -3.18 -24.34 45.59
C ASP A 24 -4.56 -24.99 45.84
N GLY A 25 -5.08 -25.73 44.85
CA GLY A 25 -6.35 -26.45 44.94
C GLY A 25 -7.60 -25.59 44.74
N GLU A 26 -7.47 -24.29 44.48
CA GLU A 26 -8.56 -23.42 44.06
C GLU A 26 -8.48 -23.11 42.55
N PHE A 27 -9.63 -23.01 41.89
CA PHE A 27 -9.70 -22.57 40.49
C PHE A 27 -9.27 -21.09 40.41
N GLU A 28 -8.41 -20.78 39.44
CA GLU A 28 -7.75 -19.48 39.33
C GLU A 28 -8.73 -18.29 39.37
N PRO A 29 -8.61 -17.37 40.35
CA PRO A 29 -9.49 -16.21 40.46
C PRO A 29 -9.46 -15.36 39.17
N GLY A 30 -10.63 -15.15 38.57
CA GLY A 30 -10.76 -14.36 37.33
C GLY A 30 -10.62 -15.16 36.02
N ALA A 31 -10.14 -16.41 36.07
CA ALA A 31 -9.98 -17.24 34.88
C ALA A 31 -11.32 -17.54 34.19
N GLU A 32 -12.42 -17.67 34.94
CA GLU A 32 -13.75 -17.89 34.34
C GLU A 32 -14.21 -16.70 33.48
N HIS A 33 -13.97 -15.46 33.95
CA HIS A 33 -14.30 -14.26 33.19
C HIS A 33 -13.42 -14.16 31.93
N PHE A 34 -12.12 -14.38 32.09
CA PHE A 34 -11.17 -14.46 30.97
C PHE A 34 -11.63 -15.47 29.92
N LEU A 35 -11.95 -16.71 30.31
CA LEU A 35 -12.38 -17.77 29.40
C LEU A 35 -13.69 -17.42 28.67
N LYS A 36 -14.66 -16.82 29.37
CA LYS A 36 -15.92 -16.37 28.74
C LYS A 36 -15.67 -15.29 27.69
N SER A 37 -14.81 -14.32 27.99
CA SER A 37 -14.45 -13.24 27.06
C SER A 37 -13.64 -13.78 25.88
N TYR A 38 -12.64 -14.61 26.15
CA TYR A 38 -11.78 -15.24 25.14
C TYR A 38 -12.59 -16.11 24.17
N TYR A 39 -13.60 -16.86 24.66
CA TYR A 39 -14.53 -17.59 23.80
C TYR A 39 -15.37 -16.66 22.93
N HIS A 40 -15.82 -15.52 23.47
CA HIS A 40 -16.59 -14.55 22.70
C HIS A 40 -15.76 -13.95 21.56
N ASP A 41 -14.51 -13.62 21.82
CA ASP A 41 -13.58 -13.16 20.79
C ASP A 41 -13.34 -14.26 19.76
N ALA A 42 -13.18 -15.52 20.18
CA ALA A 42 -13.03 -16.67 19.28
C ALA A 42 -14.20 -16.80 18.29
N GLU A 43 -15.44 -16.57 18.72
CA GLU A 43 -16.62 -16.64 17.83
C GLU A 43 -16.62 -15.55 16.74
N GLN A 44 -15.92 -14.44 16.97
CA GLN A 44 -15.79 -13.33 16.01
C GLN A 44 -14.64 -13.53 15.01
N ASN A 45 -13.76 -14.52 15.23
CA ASN A 45 -12.60 -14.77 14.37
C ASN A 45 -12.91 -15.79 13.26
N ASP A 46 -13.25 -15.29 12.07
CA ASP A 46 -13.73 -16.09 10.93
C ASP A 46 -12.66 -17.03 10.33
N ALA A 47 -11.38 -16.69 10.49
CA ALA A 47 -10.26 -17.40 9.89
C ALA A 47 -9.80 -18.64 10.69
N LEU A 48 -10.27 -18.80 11.92
CA LEU A 48 -9.78 -19.81 12.85
C LEU A 48 -10.76 -20.96 13.05
N ALA A 49 -10.47 -22.11 12.42
CA ALA A 49 -11.18 -23.36 12.67
C ALA A 49 -10.54 -24.13 13.85
N LEU A 50 -10.52 -23.51 15.04
CA LEU A 50 -9.99 -24.13 16.26
C LEU A 50 -10.98 -25.13 16.86
N ASP A 51 -10.50 -26.31 17.23
CA ASP A 51 -11.28 -27.19 18.09
C ASP A 51 -11.25 -26.71 19.56
N LYS A 52 -12.07 -27.33 20.40
CA LYS A 52 -12.20 -26.95 21.81
C LYS A 52 -10.89 -27.12 22.59
N THR A 53 -10.14 -28.18 22.30
CA THR A 53 -8.90 -28.53 23.01
C THR A 53 -7.81 -27.53 22.68
N GLU A 54 -7.71 -27.15 21.41
CA GLU A 54 -6.72 -26.20 20.91
C GLU A 54 -7.00 -24.79 21.42
N LEU A 55 -8.28 -24.34 21.38
CA LEU A 55 -8.66 -23.05 21.95
C LEU A 55 -8.38 -22.99 23.45
N LEU A 56 -8.62 -24.09 24.18
CA LEU A 56 -8.29 -24.18 25.61
C LEU A 56 -6.77 -24.14 25.86
N ALA A 57 -5.98 -24.82 25.02
CA ALA A 57 -4.53 -24.81 25.14
C ALA A 57 -3.96 -23.40 24.93
N LEU A 58 -4.45 -22.67 23.91
CA LEU A 58 -4.07 -21.27 23.66
C LEU A 58 -4.46 -20.35 24.81
N ALA A 59 -5.71 -20.45 25.27
CA ALA A 59 -6.22 -19.65 26.39
C ALA A 59 -5.40 -19.91 27.66
N ARG A 60 -5.07 -21.17 27.95
CA ARG A 60 -4.29 -21.57 29.12
C ARG A 60 -2.87 -21.03 29.06
N ALA A 61 -2.16 -21.26 27.95
CA ALA A 61 -0.78 -20.79 27.80
C ALA A 61 -0.70 -19.27 27.99
N PHE A 62 -1.69 -18.54 27.46
CA PHE A 62 -1.78 -17.10 27.60
C PHE A 62 -2.10 -16.65 29.03
N TRP A 63 -3.05 -17.32 29.70
CA TRP A 63 -3.38 -17.07 31.11
C TRP A 63 -2.18 -17.27 32.04
N MET A 64 -1.48 -18.40 31.89
CA MET A 64 -0.33 -18.73 32.73
C MET A 64 0.82 -17.73 32.59
N ASP A 65 1.02 -17.19 31.39
CA ASP A 65 2.01 -16.12 31.19
C ASP A 65 1.67 -14.85 31.95
N GLY A 66 0.37 -14.56 32.09
CA GLY A 66 -0.15 -13.46 32.89
C GLY A 66 0.07 -13.61 34.40
N GLN A 67 0.31 -14.81 34.90
CA GLN A 67 0.52 -15.01 36.34
C GLN A 67 1.83 -14.41 36.85
N SER A 68 2.83 -14.28 35.99
CA SER A 68 4.14 -13.71 36.34
C SER A 68 4.21 -12.18 36.22
N ARG A 69 3.12 -11.52 35.82
CA ARG A 69 3.10 -10.08 35.57
C ARG A 69 3.08 -9.28 36.87
N LYS A 70 4.04 -8.36 37.01
CA LYS A 70 3.99 -7.32 38.05
C LYS A 70 3.14 -6.13 37.63
N ILE A 71 2.45 -5.53 38.58
CA ILE A 71 1.61 -4.33 38.39
C ILE A 71 2.44 -3.22 37.70
N GLY A 72 1.88 -2.57 36.69
CA GLY A 72 2.53 -1.49 35.93
C GLY A 72 3.63 -1.94 34.97
N LYS A 73 3.89 -3.25 34.81
CA LYS A 73 4.83 -3.79 33.80
C LYS A 73 4.07 -4.40 32.62
N ASP A 74 4.69 -4.40 31.45
CA ASP A 74 4.15 -5.03 30.26
C ASP A 74 4.82 -6.39 30.04
N VAL A 75 4.02 -7.41 29.72
CA VAL A 75 4.52 -8.68 29.21
C VAL A 75 4.29 -8.67 27.71
N ILE A 76 5.35 -8.90 26.92
CA ILE A 76 5.27 -9.02 25.46
C ILE A 76 6.01 -10.28 25.03
N LYS A 77 5.29 -11.22 24.41
CA LYS A 77 5.84 -12.45 23.84
C LYS A 77 5.43 -12.58 22.38
N ILE A 78 6.35 -13.10 21.57
CA ILE A 78 6.12 -13.45 20.17
C ILE A 78 6.71 -14.83 19.98
N ARG A 79 5.86 -15.83 19.74
CA ARG A 79 6.25 -17.25 19.68
C ARG A 79 5.28 -18.06 18.84
N SER A 80 5.71 -19.24 18.40
CA SER A 80 4.81 -20.18 17.74
C SER A 80 3.78 -20.74 18.73
N PRO A 81 2.52 -21.00 18.32
CA PRO A 81 1.50 -21.61 19.16
C PRO A 81 1.93 -22.96 19.73
N GLU A 82 2.03 -23.06 21.06
CA GLU A 82 2.23 -24.33 21.77
C GLU A 82 0.86 -24.98 22.05
N GLY A 83 0.76 -26.30 21.87
CA GLY A 83 -0.48 -27.05 22.12
C GLY A 83 -1.55 -26.99 21.03
N ALA A 84 -1.44 -26.08 20.04
CA ALA A 84 -2.27 -26.04 18.84
C ALA A 84 -1.49 -26.58 17.63
N GLY A 85 -1.40 -27.91 17.51
CA GLY A 85 -0.50 -28.59 16.58
C GLY A 85 -0.67 -28.18 15.11
N HIS A 86 -1.89 -27.88 14.68
CA HIS A 86 -2.15 -27.42 13.31
C HIS A 86 -1.65 -26.00 13.03
N LEU A 87 -1.51 -25.13 14.04
CA LEU A 87 -0.99 -23.78 13.84
C LEU A 87 0.54 -23.69 13.88
N ARG A 88 1.19 -24.71 14.45
CA ARG A 88 2.63 -24.74 14.67
C ARG A 88 3.39 -24.74 13.33
N GLY A 89 4.44 -23.92 13.24
CA GLY A 89 5.27 -23.79 12.02
C GLY A 89 4.55 -23.13 10.83
N ARG A 90 3.42 -22.47 11.09
CA ARG A 90 2.67 -21.66 10.11
C ARG A 90 2.34 -20.27 10.65
N TYR A 91 2.18 -20.16 11.96
CA TYR A 91 1.78 -18.94 12.63
C TYR A 91 2.62 -18.62 13.87
N ASP A 92 2.60 -17.35 14.26
CA ASP A 92 3.07 -16.84 15.54
C ASP A 92 1.91 -16.18 16.32
N LEU A 93 2.01 -16.23 17.64
CA LEU A 93 1.17 -15.50 18.59
C LEU A 93 1.95 -14.28 19.09
N VAL A 94 1.35 -13.11 18.96
CA VAL A 94 1.77 -11.88 19.65
C VAL A 94 0.91 -11.73 20.89
N GLU A 95 1.51 -11.93 22.06
CA GLU A 95 0.84 -11.94 23.35
C GLU A 95 1.30 -10.73 24.17
N ILE A 96 0.34 -9.90 24.59
CA ILE A 96 0.56 -8.67 25.34
C ILE A 96 -0.34 -8.66 26.57
N ILE A 97 0.25 -8.44 27.74
CA ILE A 97 -0.49 -8.27 29.00
C ILE A 97 -0.02 -6.98 29.65
N THR A 98 -0.96 -6.04 29.80
CA THR A 98 -0.70 -4.71 30.37
C THR A 98 -1.94 -4.18 31.09
N ASP A 99 -1.81 -3.05 31.79
CA ASP A 99 -2.97 -2.38 32.39
C ASP A 99 -3.91 -1.87 31.29
N ASP A 100 -5.20 -2.02 31.52
CA ASP A 100 -6.24 -1.61 30.59
C ASP A 100 -6.24 -0.08 30.40
N ARG A 101 -6.15 0.35 29.14
CA ARG A 101 -6.05 1.76 28.74
C ARG A 101 -6.77 1.98 27.42
N ARG A 102 -7.26 3.21 27.20
CA ARG A 102 -7.78 3.63 25.89
C ARG A 102 -6.69 3.52 24.82
N PHE A 103 -7.10 3.28 23.58
CA PHE A 103 -6.25 3.16 22.39
C PHE A 103 -5.28 1.96 22.35
N LEU A 104 -5.40 1.00 23.27
CA LEU A 104 -4.42 -0.08 23.38
C LEU A 104 -4.46 -1.03 22.17
N VAL A 105 -5.61 -1.62 21.87
CA VAL A 105 -5.79 -2.65 20.83
C VAL A 105 -5.43 -2.11 19.46
N ASP A 106 -6.03 -0.98 19.10
CA ASP A 106 -5.81 -0.24 17.87
C ASP A 106 -4.36 0.20 17.69
N SER A 107 -3.66 0.59 18.76
CA SER A 107 -2.20 0.85 18.70
C SER A 107 -1.39 -0.42 18.42
N VAL A 108 -1.73 -1.55 19.06
CA VAL A 108 -1.05 -2.84 18.86
C VAL A 108 -1.26 -3.33 17.44
N ILE A 109 -2.50 -3.33 16.95
CA ILE A 109 -2.86 -3.74 15.58
C ILE A 109 -2.15 -2.84 14.57
N SER A 110 -2.16 -1.51 14.79
CA SER A 110 -1.48 -0.55 13.91
C SER A 110 0.03 -0.77 13.86
N GLU A 111 0.67 -1.12 14.99
CA GLU A 111 2.09 -1.47 14.99
C GLU A 111 2.33 -2.74 14.17
N ILE A 112 1.57 -3.82 14.38
CA ILE A 112 1.69 -5.08 13.63
C ILE A 112 1.56 -4.82 12.12
N SER A 113 0.49 -4.16 11.69
CA SER A 113 0.25 -3.85 10.28
C SER A 113 1.32 -2.95 9.67
N SER A 114 2.01 -2.13 10.47
CA SER A 114 3.11 -1.28 9.99
C SER A 114 4.36 -2.05 9.56
N HIS A 115 4.49 -3.31 9.96
CA HIS A 115 5.52 -4.24 9.46
C HIS A 115 5.05 -5.02 8.22
N GLY A 116 3.87 -4.70 7.66
CA GLY A 116 3.28 -5.43 6.53
C GLY A 116 2.75 -6.82 6.92
N ILE A 117 2.42 -7.00 8.21
CA ILE A 117 1.93 -8.27 8.75
C ILE A 117 0.40 -8.19 8.89
N ASP A 118 -0.30 -9.15 8.29
CA ASP A 118 -1.74 -9.29 8.43
C ASP A 118 -2.13 -9.86 9.80
N VAL A 119 -3.20 -9.31 10.36
CA VAL A 119 -3.81 -9.81 11.59
C VAL A 119 -4.85 -10.86 11.22
N LEU A 120 -4.58 -12.12 11.58
CA LEU A 120 -5.43 -13.25 11.23
C LEU A 120 -6.52 -13.50 12.27
N ALA A 121 -6.20 -13.24 13.54
CA ALA A 121 -7.16 -13.32 14.63
C ALA A 121 -6.74 -12.42 15.80
N LEU A 122 -7.71 -11.95 16.57
CA LEU A 122 -7.53 -11.12 17.75
C LEU A 122 -8.39 -11.65 18.91
N PHE A 123 -7.76 -11.82 20.06
CA PHE A 123 -8.40 -12.08 21.34
C PHE A 123 -8.03 -10.93 22.29
N HIS A 124 -9.01 -10.32 22.94
CA HIS A 124 -8.81 -9.21 23.86
C HIS A 124 -9.70 -9.30 25.11
N PRO A 125 -9.54 -10.36 25.94
CA PRO A 125 -10.16 -10.37 27.26
C PRO A 125 -9.61 -9.24 28.15
N VAL A 126 -10.53 -8.51 28.78
CA VAL A 126 -10.21 -7.57 29.86
C VAL A 126 -10.56 -8.23 31.19
N VAL A 127 -9.56 -8.34 32.08
CA VAL A 127 -9.66 -9.07 33.34
C VAL A 127 -9.53 -8.10 34.50
N SER A 128 -10.54 -8.06 35.36
CA SER A 128 -10.53 -7.24 36.58
C SER A 128 -10.39 -8.13 37.81
N GLY A 129 -9.65 -7.67 38.81
CA GLY A 129 -9.48 -8.39 40.07
C GLY A 129 -8.46 -7.71 40.98
N PHE A 130 -7.82 -8.48 41.85
CA PHE A 130 -6.79 -7.99 42.77
C PHE A 130 -5.47 -8.73 42.54
N ARG A 131 -4.36 -8.00 42.61
CA ARG A 131 -3.02 -8.59 42.66
C ARG A 131 -2.28 -8.23 43.95
N ASP A 132 -1.40 -9.14 44.39
CA ASP A 132 -0.42 -8.86 45.43
C ASP A 132 0.82 -8.09 44.89
N GLU A 133 1.74 -7.70 45.77
CA GLU A 133 2.97 -6.99 45.38
C GLU A 133 3.92 -7.84 44.52
N LYS A 134 3.80 -9.17 44.57
CA LYS A 134 4.59 -10.09 43.74
C LYS A 134 3.99 -10.24 42.34
N GLY A 135 2.74 -9.82 42.16
CA GLY A 135 2.00 -9.88 40.91
C GLY A 135 1.06 -11.08 40.81
N ASN A 136 0.80 -11.84 41.86
CA ASN A 136 -0.12 -12.98 41.79
C ASN A 136 -1.58 -12.53 41.92
N TRP A 137 -2.53 -13.20 41.24
CA TRP A 137 -3.96 -12.96 41.47
C TRP A 137 -4.37 -13.37 42.88
N THR A 138 -5.16 -12.53 43.54
CA THR A 138 -5.64 -12.74 44.90
C THR A 138 -7.08 -12.27 45.07
N LYS A 139 -7.72 -12.62 46.19
CA LYS A 139 -9.05 -12.10 46.56
C LYS A 139 -8.99 -10.69 47.17
N ARG A 140 -7.80 -10.21 47.55
CA ARG A 140 -7.55 -8.92 48.22
C ARG A 140 -6.17 -8.40 47.84
N GLY A 141 -6.03 -7.09 47.60
CA GLY A 141 -4.75 -6.50 47.21
C GLY A 141 -4.96 -5.18 46.49
N VAL A 142 -4.09 -4.86 45.53
CA VAL A 142 -4.27 -3.72 44.65
C VAL A 142 -5.28 -4.11 43.58
N GLU A 143 -6.36 -3.34 43.46
CA GLU A 143 -7.34 -3.53 42.38
C GLU A 143 -6.67 -3.23 41.04
N VAL A 144 -6.81 -4.16 40.10
CA VAL A 144 -6.23 -4.06 38.76
C VAL A 144 -7.28 -4.38 37.71
N ARG A 145 -7.13 -3.71 36.56
CA ARG A 145 -7.84 -4.03 35.33
C ARG A 145 -6.80 -4.22 34.25
N GLU A 146 -6.72 -5.43 33.72
CA GLU A 146 -5.68 -5.85 32.78
C GLU A 146 -6.28 -6.15 31.42
N SER A 147 -5.63 -5.62 30.39
CA SER A 147 -5.88 -5.97 29.00
C SER A 147 -4.95 -7.11 28.60
N MET A 148 -5.53 -8.25 28.25
CA MET A 148 -4.81 -9.41 27.73
C MET A 148 -5.09 -9.51 26.23
N ILE A 149 -4.13 -9.09 25.40
CA ILE A 149 -4.24 -9.09 23.94
C ILE A 149 -3.42 -10.24 23.37
N GLN A 150 -4.05 -11.13 22.60
CA GLN A 150 -3.37 -12.15 21.82
C GLN A 150 -3.76 -12.01 20.35
N VAL A 151 -2.75 -11.88 19.49
CA VAL A 151 -2.95 -11.71 18.04
C VAL A 151 -2.27 -12.85 17.32
N LEU A 152 -3.00 -13.52 16.42
CA LEU A 152 -2.44 -14.53 15.53
C LEU A 152 -1.96 -13.87 14.23
N ILE A 153 -0.73 -14.16 13.85
CA ILE A 153 -0.09 -13.66 12.62
C ILE A 153 0.61 -14.79 11.88
N ALA A 154 0.90 -14.61 10.60
CA ALA A 154 1.76 -15.55 9.85
C ALA A 154 3.13 -15.69 10.51
N GLU A 155 3.76 -16.87 10.38
CA GLU A 155 5.08 -17.12 11.00
C GLU A 155 6.12 -16.09 10.55
N GLN A 156 6.86 -15.55 11.53
CA GLN A 156 7.91 -14.56 11.32
C GLN A 156 9.29 -15.16 11.59
N ASN A 157 10.29 -14.75 10.81
CA ASN A 157 11.68 -15.11 11.11
C ASN A 157 12.19 -14.41 12.39
N SER A 158 13.32 -14.87 12.92
CA SER A 158 13.85 -14.41 14.21
C SER A 158 14.16 -12.91 14.25
N THR A 159 14.62 -12.32 13.14
CA THR A 159 14.87 -10.88 13.01
C THR A 159 13.57 -10.09 13.07
N SER A 160 12.55 -10.53 12.32
CA SER A 160 11.23 -9.89 12.27
C SER A 160 10.51 -9.95 13.62
N ARG A 161 10.58 -11.09 14.33
CA ARG A 161 10.07 -11.23 15.70
C ARG A 161 10.73 -10.22 16.66
N LYS A 162 12.06 -10.06 16.59
CA LYS A 162 12.78 -9.08 17.43
C LYS A 162 12.38 -7.65 17.12
N ALA A 163 12.28 -7.29 15.84
CA ALA A 163 11.88 -5.97 15.39
C ALA A 163 10.45 -5.63 15.83
N LEU A 164 9.49 -6.54 15.61
CA LEU A 164 8.10 -6.38 16.03
C LEU A 164 7.98 -6.22 17.56
N LYS A 165 8.68 -7.05 18.34
CA LYS A 165 8.70 -6.95 19.81
C LYS A 165 9.24 -5.59 20.29
N ALA A 166 10.30 -5.09 19.67
CA ALA A 166 10.86 -3.77 19.98
C ALA A 166 9.87 -2.64 19.62
N GLY A 167 9.21 -2.75 18.47
CA GLY A 167 8.16 -1.85 18.01
C GLY A 167 6.99 -1.76 18.99
N LEU A 168 6.43 -2.92 19.39
CA LEU A 168 5.34 -3.01 20.37
C LEU A 168 5.74 -2.41 21.72
N LYS A 169 6.95 -2.68 22.19
CA LYS A 169 7.46 -2.09 23.44
C LYS A 169 7.52 -0.56 23.38
N ALA A 170 7.99 0.00 22.26
CA ALA A 170 8.01 1.45 22.06
C ALA A 170 6.58 2.02 21.97
N THR A 171 5.66 1.31 21.32
CA THR A 171 4.25 1.69 21.21
C THR A 171 3.55 1.74 22.57
N LEU A 172 3.74 0.73 23.43
CA LEU A 172 3.19 0.73 24.79
C LEU A 172 3.80 1.82 25.67
N ALA A 173 5.08 2.14 25.47
CA ALA A 173 5.74 3.24 26.18
C ALA A 173 5.17 4.62 25.78
N ASP A 174 5.01 4.87 24.48
CA ASP A 174 4.39 6.10 23.98
C ASP A 174 2.93 6.20 24.47
N LEU A 175 2.16 5.09 24.43
CA LEU A 175 0.79 5.06 24.95
C LEU A 175 0.72 5.41 26.43
N ARG A 176 1.60 4.83 27.26
CA ARG A 176 1.66 5.15 28.69
C ARG A 176 1.97 6.63 28.91
N ALA A 177 2.95 7.18 28.20
CA ALA A 177 3.29 8.60 28.33
C ALA A 177 2.11 9.52 27.99
N VAL A 178 1.35 9.21 26.92
CA VAL A 178 0.15 9.96 26.52
C VAL A 178 -0.92 9.93 27.61
N ILE A 179 -1.23 8.75 28.15
CA ILE A 179 -2.29 8.58 29.16
C ILE A 179 -1.90 9.24 30.48
N ASP A 180 -0.66 9.04 30.94
CA ASP A 180 -0.17 9.59 32.21
C ASP A 180 -0.14 11.14 32.17
N ASP A 181 0.21 11.73 31.02
CA ASP A 181 0.30 13.20 30.86
C ASP A 181 -0.97 13.86 30.31
N PHE A 182 -2.06 13.11 30.09
CA PHE A 182 -3.25 13.67 29.44
C PHE A 182 -3.79 14.91 30.16
N LYS A 183 -3.84 14.87 31.51
CA LYS A 183 -4.27 16.01 32.32
C LYS A 183 -3.34 17.23 32.17
N PRO A 184 -2.01 17.13 32.40
CA PRO A 184 -1.09 18.23 32.12
C PRO A 184 -1.18 18.81 30.70
N MET A 185 -1.33 17.95 29.67
CA MET A 185 -1.47 18.41 28.28
C MET A 185 -2.76 19.23 28.08
N LEU A 186 -3.87 18.80 28.68
CA LEU A 186 -5.14 19.51 28.63
C LEU A 186 -5.05 20.86 29.35
N THR A 187 -4.46 20.89 30.55
CA THR A 187 -4.24 22.14 31.30
C THR A 187 -3.39 23.14 30.51
N LEU A 188 -2.38 22.66 29.78
CA LEU A 188 -1.57 23.52 28.92
C LEU A 188 -2.35 24.07 27.71
N LEU A 189 -3.28 23.30 27.16
CA LEU A 189 -4.20 23.76 26.12
C LEU A 189 -5.12 24.86 26.65
N GLU A 190 -5.75 24.64 27.80
CA GLU A 190 -6.60 25.62 28.48
C GLU A 190 -5.82 26.91 28.80
N THR A 191 -4.61 26.78 29.34
CA THR A 191 -3.74 27.93 29.61
C THR A 191 -3.38 28.68 28.32
N SER A 192 -3.15 27.97 27.22
CA SER A 192 -2.84 28.60 25.93
C SER A 192 -4.05 29.35 25.36
N ILE A 193 -5.28 28.90 25.63
CA ILE A 193 -6.52 29.61 25.29
C ILE A 193 -6.61 30.90 26.10
N ASP A 194 -6.47 30.81 27.42
CA ASP A 194 -6.57 31.96 28.33
C ASP A 194 -5.49 33.03 28.02
N GLU A 195 -4.26 32.61 27.74
CA GLU A 195 -3.17 33.50 27.34
C GLU A 195 -3.46 34.19 26.00
N LEU A 196 -4.01 33.46 25.02
CA LEU A 196 -4.33 34.02 23.71
C LEU A 196 -5.47 35.05 23.79
N VAL A 197 -6.50 34.79 24.59
CA VAL A 197 -7.63 35.71 24.80
C VAL A 197 -7.20 36.95 25.59
N SER A 198 -6.37 36.78 26.62
CA SER A 198 -5.91 37.90 27.46
C SER A 198 -4.84 38.78 26.80
N MET A 199 -3.99 38.19 25.96
CA MET A 199 -2.91 38.89 25.25
C MET A 199 -2.88 38.47 23.77
N PRO A 200 -3.84 38.94 22.95
CA PRO A 200 -3.96 38.54 21.55
C PRO A 200 -2.93 39.22 20.62
N GLY A 201 -2.16 40.21 21.13
CA GLY A 201 -1.28 41.04 20.31
C GLY A 201 -2.05 41.87 19.28
N ASN A 202 -1.55 41.91 18.04
CA ASN A 202 -2.16 42.67 16.93
C ASN A 202 -3.12 41.82 16.05
N VAL A 203 -3.68 40.75 16.60
CA VAL A 203 -4.64 39.87 15.90
C VAL A 203 -6.02 40.53 15.88
N SER A 204 -6.71 40.49 14.74
CA SER A 204 -8.08 41.03 14.64
C SER A 204 -9.08 40.16 15.39
N THR A 205 -10.18 40.76 15.85
CA THR A 205 -11.18 40.07 16.69
C THR A 205 -11.80 38.85 15.99
N ASP A 206 -12.10 38.95 14.69
CA ASP A 206 -12.66 37.83 13.91
C ASP A 206 -11.70 36.63 13.82
N VAL A 207 -10.39 36.89 13.72
CA VAL A 207 -9.36 35.85 13.70
C VAL A 207 -9.19 35.24 15.09
N LEU A 208 -9.21 36.07 16.13
CA LEU A 208 -9.06 35.66 17.52
C LEU A 208 -10.22 34.77 17.97
N ASP A 209 -11.46 35.16 17.66
CA ASP A 209 -12.66 34.40 18.01
C ASP A 209 -12.62 33.02 17.34
N GLU A 210 -12.26 32.97 16.05
CA GLU A 210 -12.17 31.73 15.29
C GLU A 210 -11.04 30.81 15.81
N ALA A 211 -9.90 31.39 16.21
CA ALA A 211 -8.78 30.64 16.77
C ALA A 211 -9.08 30.10 18.18
N THR A 212 -9.76 30.89 19.00
CA THR A 212 -10.22 30.49 20.34
C THR A 212 -11.24 29.35 20.22
N GLU A 213 -12.27 29.50 19.39
CA GLU A 213 -13.28 28.46 19.18
C GLU A 213 -12.65 27.17 18.63
N PHE A 214 -11.62 27.28 17.78
CA PHE A 214 -10.87 26.12 17.33
C PHE A 214 -10.19 25.40 18.50
N LEU A 215 -9.45 26.10 19.35
CA LEU A 215 -8.76 25.47 20.49
C LEU A 215 -9.74 24.88 21.52
N GLU A 216 -10.89 25.51 21.73
CA GLU A 216 -11.98 24.95 22.53
C GLU A 216 -12.57 23.70 21.87
N TRP A 217 -12.75 23.71 20.56
CA TRP A 217 -13.20 22.55 19.80
C TRP A 217 -12.20 21.37 19.92
N ILE A 218 -10.88 21.64 19.95
CA ILE A 218 -9.83 20.65 20.26
C ILE A 218 -9.99 20.11 21.69
N ARG A 219 -10.15 21.01 22.68
CA ARG A 219 -10.37 20.66 24.11
C ARG A 219 -11.58 19.75 24.27
N ASP A 220 -12.64 19.99 23.51
CA ASP A 220 -13.92 19.29 23.60
C ASP A 220 -13.93 17.93 22.87
N GLY A 221 -12.76 17.35 22.60
CA GLY A 221 -12.62 15.96 22.16
C GLY A 221 -12.55 15.74 20.65
N ASN A 222 -12.38 16.79 19.84
CA ASN A 222 -12.22 16.67 18.39
C ASN A 222 -10.76 16.37 17.98
N PHE A 223 -9.86 16.25 18.95
CA PHE A 223 -8.45 15.95 18.76
C PHE A 223 -7.92 15.06 19.88
N VAL A 224 -7.28 13.96 19.50
CA VAL A 224 -6.54 13.11 20.44
C VAL A 224 -5.18 13.76 20.69
N LEU A 225 -5.03 14.41 21.84
CA LEU A 225 -3.77 14.99 22.30
C LEU A 225 -2.75 13.90 22.61
N LEU A 226 -1.61 13.91 21.89
CA LEU A 226 -0.54 12.92 22.05
C LEU A 226 0.74 13.50 22.64
N GLY A 227 0.98 14.80 22.53
CA GLY A 227 2.14 15.42 23.14
C GLY A 227 2.11 16.94 23.05
N THR A 228 2.83 17.59 23.96
CA THR A 228 2.95 19.05 23.97
C THR A 228 4.38 19.49 24.27
N ARG A 229 4.74 20.70 23.83
CA ARG A 229 5.94 21.43 24.28
C ARG A 229 5.82 22.92 24.01
N GLU A 230 6.40 23.72 24.87
CA GLU A 230 6.50 25.17 24.74
C GLU A 230 7.90 25.59 24.32
N TYR A 231 7.93 26.64 23.51
CA TYR A 231 9.13 27.36 23.13
C TYR A 231 9.06 28.81 23.55
N VAL A 232 10.16 29.30 24.08
CA VAL A 232 10.38 30.72 24.35
C VAL A 232 11.36 31.28 23.33
N TYR A 233 10.98 32.40 22.73
CA TYR A 233 11.81 33.15 21.80
C TYR A 233 12.41 34.33 22.56
N GLN A 234 13.74 34.36 22.66
CA GLN A 234 14.44 35.47 23.29
C GLN A 234 14.86 36.47 22.21
N HIS A 235 14.49 37.74 22.39
CA HIS A 235 15.13 38.85 21.70
C HIS A 235 16.57 38.93 22.23
N GLY A 236 17.58 38.77 21.36
CA GLY A 236 18.98 38.85 21.77
C GLY A 236 19.75 39.92 21.01
N ALA A 237 20.75 40.50 21.69
CA ALA A 237 21.64 41.53 21.18
C ALA A 237 22.60 41.07 20.05
N GLN A 238 22.62 39.78 19.72
CA GLN A 238 23.39 39.24 18.61
C GLN A 238 22.47 38.66 17.54
N LYS A 239 22.68 39.14 16.32
CA LYS A 239 21.92 38.71 15.15
C LYS A 239 22.32 37.29 14.74
N ALA A 240 21.36 36.37 14.68
CA ALA A 240 21.59 35.06 14.06
C ALA A 240 21.90 35.25 12.57
N LYS A 241 22.94 34.58 12.06
CA LYS A 241 23.21 34.53 10.61
C LYS A 241 22.15 33.65 9.95
N GLY A 242 21.26 34.25 9.18
CA GLY A 242 20.32 33.52 8.34
C GLY A 242 20.94 33.04 7.03
N GLY A 243 20.21 32.17 6.34
CA GLY A 243 20.49 31.86 4.94
C GLY A 243 20.47 33.14 4.08
N ASN A 244 21.37 33.23 3.10
CA ASN A 244 21.60 34.41 2.23
C ASN A 244 22.16 35.67 2.91
N GLY A 245 22.90 35.54 4.01
CA GLY A 245 23.69 36.66 4.56
C GLY A 245 22.89 37.76 5.26
N ARG A 246 21.59 37.53 5.52
CA ARG A 246 20.76 38.42 6.34
C ARG A 246 20.90 38.07 7.82
N SER A 247 21.12 39.09 8.64
CA SER A 247 21.30 39.00 10.09
C SER A 247 19.99 39.37 10.80
N PHE A 248 19.48 38.54 11.71
CA PHE A 248 18.14 38.73 12.34
C PHE A 248 18.20 38.79 13.88
N ASP A 249 17.35 39.63 14.49
CA ASP A 249 17.32 39.99 15.91
C ASP A 249 16.67 38.93 16.85
N TYR A 250 16.91 37.64 16.63
CA TYR A 250 16.36 36.57 17.50
C TYR A 250 17.37 35.45 17.75
N VAL A 251 17.45 35.03 19.02
CA VAL A 251 18.28 33.91 19.49
C VAL A 251 17.52 32.59 19.34
N ASN A 252 18.24 31.49 19.13
CA ASN A 252 17.70 30.14 19.01
C ASN A 252 16.56 29.86 20.03
N PRO A 253 15.39 29.38 19.57
CA PRO A 253 14.26 29.09 20.43
C PRO A 253 14.62 28.09 21.53
N THR A 254 14.26 28.42 22.78
CA THR A 254 14.55 27.57 23.93
C THR A 254 13.32 26.74 24.30
N MET A 255 13.48 25.42 24.35
CA MET A 255 12.43 24.48 24.73
C MET A 255 12.27 24.45 26.26
N LEU A 256 11.04 24.62 26.75
CA LEU A 256 10.75 24.53 28.19
C LEU A 256 10.57 23.06 28.60
N LYS A 257 11.59 22.45 29.21
CA LYS A 257 11.58 21.02 29.59
C LYS A 257 10.35 20.59 30.41
N LYS A 258 9.80 21.48 31.24
CA LYS A 258 8.63 21.19 32.08
C LYS A 258 7.31 21.08 31.31
N SER A 259 7.29 21.53 30.07
CA SER A 259 6.11 21.50 29.18
C SER A 259 6.12 20.30 28.22
N CYS A 260 7.18 19.48 28.24
CA CYS A 260 7.38 18.34 27.36
C CYS A 260 6.60 17.13 27.87
N TYR A 261 5.40 16.94 27.33
CA TYR A 261 4.45 15.91 27.78
C TYR A 261 4.12 14.89 26.67
N GLY A 262 3.62 13.73 27.07
CA GLY A 262 3.19 12.65 26.18
C GLY A 262 4.34 12.11 25.34
N VAL A 263 4.12 11.91 24.05
CA VAL A 263 5.14 11.44 23.11
C VAL A 263 6.32 12.40 22.98
N LEU A 264 6.16 13.67 23.36
CA LEU A 264 7.19 14.71 23.30
C LEU A 264 8.02 14.85 24.59
N ARG A 265 7.81 13.98 25.59
CA ARG A 265 8.76 13.83 26.72
C ARG A 265 10.19 13.60 26.23
N ASP A 266 10.32 12.83 25.14
CA ASP A 266 11.59 12.66 24.45
C ASP A 266 11.91 13.90 23.61
N MET A 267 12.76 14.77 24.18
CA MET A 267 13.19 16.02 23.54
C MET A 267 14.01 15.82 22.26
N SER A 268 14.46 14.59 21.96
CA SER A 268 15.11 14.28 20.69
C SER A 268 14.11 14.16 19.52
N LYS A 269 12.82 13.92 19.81
CA LYS A 269 11.77 13.87 18.79
C LYS A 269 11.45 15.29 18.30
N MET A 270 11.90 15.59 17.08
CA MET A 270 11.60 16.85 16.42
C MET A 270 10.25 16.78 15.69
N VAL A 271 9.34 17.71 16.02
CA VAL A 271 8.01 17.79 15.39
C VAL A 271 8.13 18.19 13.93
N LEU A 272 9.07 19.09 13.63
CA LEU A 272 9.41 19.53 12.28
C LEU A 272 10.76 18.91 11.85
N ARG A 273 11.13 18.97 10.57
CA ARG A 273 12.40 18.36 10.10
C ARG A 273 13.53 19.16 10.73
N GLN A 274 14.71 18.58 10.92
CA GLN A 274 15.84 19.31 11.50
C GLN A 274 16.21 20.55 10.66
N SER A 275 16.16 20.47 9.34
CA SER A 275 16.28 21.61 8.40
C SER A 275 15.04 22.52 8.36
N SER A 276 14.05 22.29 9.21
CA SER A 276 12.84 23.10 9.31
C SER A 276 12.47 23.46 10.75
N GLU A 277 13.28 23.02 11.73
CA GLU A 277 13.13 23.40 13.12
C GLU A 277 13.63 24.84 13.28
N PRO A 278 12.88 25.67 14.02
CA PRO A 278 13.29 27.03 14.35
C PRO A 278 14.70 27.19 14.93
N ALA A 279 15.26 26.12 15.50
CA ALA A 279 16.61 26.09 16.03
C ALA A 279 17.74 25.96 14.97
N ALA A 280 17.42 25.68 13.71
CA ALA A 280 18.43 25.41 12.67
C ALA A 280 18.32 26.28 11.41
N ILE A 281 17.18 26.95 11.14
CA ILE A 281 17.07 27.89 10.01
C ILE A 281 16.27 29.14 10.42
N SER A 282 16.87 30.32 10.24
CA SER A 282 16.24 31.61 10.53
C SER A 282 14.96 31.87 9.70
N SER A 283 14.85 31.30 8.48
CA SER A 283 13.72 31.54 7.56
C SER A 283 12.40 30.92 8.02
N ASN A 284 12.43 29.81 8.74
CA ASN A 284 11.19 29.15 9.19
C ASN A 284 10.60 29.83 10.43
N VAL A 285 11.47 30.30 11.33
CA VAL A 285 11.07 31.22 12.40
C VAL A 285 10.51 32.48 11.80
N GLU A 286 11.16 33.05 10.78
CA GLU A 286 10.70 34.26 10.11
C GLU A 286 9.31 34.08 9.47
N MET A 287 9.06 32.99 8.75
CA MET A 287 7.73 32.73 8.19
C MET A 287 6.68 32.57 9.29
N PHE A 288 7.00 31.86 10.38
CA PHE A 288 6.10 31.70 11.52
C PHE A 288 5.81 33.03 12.23
N LEU A 289 6.83 33.87 12.45
CA LEU A 289 6.71 35.19 13.07
C LEU A 289 5.94 36.18 12.18
N LYS A 290 6.07 36.07 10.85
CA LYS A 290 5.34 36.91 9.88
C LYS A 290 3.90 36.48 9.65
N ASP A 291 3.59 35.21 9.90
CA ASP A 291 2.22 34.73 9.84
C ASP A 291 1.37 35.52 10.85
N LYS A 292 0.22 36.01 10.43
CA LYS A 292 -0.68 36.81 11.27
C LYS A 292 -1.64 35.94 12.06
N ASP A 293 -1.83 34.68 11.64
CA ASP A 293 -2.74 33.78 12.33
C ASP A 293 -2.10 33.34 13.67
N PRO A 294 -2.83 33.46 14.80
CA PRO A 294 -2.34 33.05 16.11
C PRO A 294 -2.26 31.53 16.27
N VAL A 295 -3.02 30.79 15.46
CA VAL A 295 -3.09 29.34 15.49
C VAL A 295 -2.85 28.78 14.10
N THR A 296 -1.87 27.88 13.97
CA THR A 296 -1.51 27.24 12.71
C THR A 296 -1.59 25.72 12.85
N VAL A 297 -2.19 25.05 11.86
CA VAL A 297 -2.28 23.58 11.79
C VAL A 297 -1.45 23.08 10.60
N ALA A 298 -0.53 22.14 10.85
CA ALA A 298 0.17 21.45 9.76
C ALA A 298 0.52 20.01 10.11
N LYS A 299 1.04 19.26 9.13
CA LYS A 299 1.56 17.90 9.37
C LYS A 299 2.96 17.94 10.01
N SER A 300 3.11 17.18 11.09
CA SER A 300 4.40 16.88 11.70
C SER A 300 5.19 15.84 10.90
N ASN A 301 6.48 15.67 11.20
CA ASN A 301 7.28 14.55 10.67
C ASN A 301 7.20 13.29 11.52
N LEU A 302 6.50 13.35 12.66
CA LEU A 302 6.39 12.25 13.58
C LEU A 302 5.19 11.38 13.19
N PHE A 303 5.40 10.07 13.14
CA PHE A 303 4.30 9.12 13.03
C PHE A 303 3.78 8.78 14.42
N SER A 304 2.47 8.75 14.57
CA SER A 304 1.86 8.24 15.79
C SER A 304 2.11 6.74 15.92
N ARG A 305 2.44 6.30 17.13
CA ARG A 305 2.32 4.90 17.56
C ARG A 305 1.00 4.62 18.26
N VAL A 306 0.34 5.68 18.72
CA VAL A 306 -0.90 5.60 19.49
C VAL A 306 -2.10 5.77 18.55
N HIS A 307 -3.12 4.96 18.77
CA HIS A 307 -4.38 4.92 18.02
C HIS A 307 -4.25 4.41 16.58
N ARG A 308 -3.55 5.14 15.70
CA ARG A 308 -3.32 4.73 14.30
C ARG A 308 -1.95 5.16 13.77
N ARG A 309 -1.36 4.36 12.87
CA ARG A 309 -0.03 4.58 12.28
C ARG A 309 -0.04 5.62 11.14
N VAL A 310 -0.19 6.89 11.48
CA VAL A 310 -0.20 8.01 10.51
C VAL A 310 0.69 9.15 10.99
N ARG A 311 1.06 10.08 10.10
CA ARG A 311 1.74 11.31 10.52
C ARG A 311 0.80 12.12 11.43
N MET A 312 1.33 12.56 12.57
CA MET A 312 0.58 13.38 13.51
C MET A 312 0.37 14.78 12.94
N ASP A 313 -0.77 15.35 13.29
CA ASP A 313 -1.05 16.77 13.14
C ASP A 313 -0.33 17.55 14.23
N TYR A 314 0.13 18.74 13.89
CA TYR A 314 0.73 19.69 14.81
C TYR A 314 -0.09 20.99 14.79
N ILE A 315 -0.41 21.48 15.98
CA ILE A 315 -1.10 22.75 16.20
C ILE A 315 -0.12 23.66 16.95
N SER A 316 0.21 24.81 16.37
CA SER A 316 0.97 25.87 17.05
C SER A 316 0.01 26.93 17.57
N VAL A 317 0.21 27.37 18.81
CA VAL A 317 -0.45 28.54 19.40
C VAL A 317 0.62 29.57 19.74
N LYS A 318 0.56 30.76 19.11
CA LYS A 318 1.50 31.84 19.39
C LYS A 318 1.27 32.43 20.77
N LYS A 319 2.38 32.82 21.41
CA LYS A 319 2.38 33.59 22.65
C LYS A 319 2.88 35.00 22.36
N TYR A 320 2.17 36.00 22.85
CA TYR A 320 2.50 37.41 22.64
C TYR A 320 3.03 38.07 23.93
N SER A 321 3.87 39.08 23.78
CA SER A 321 4.23 40.04 24.84
C SER A 321 3.27 41.22 24.86
N GLU A 322 3.39 42.07 25.90
CA GLU A 322 2.56 43.27 26.09
C GLU A 322 2.64 44.27 24.92
N ASP A 323 3.77 44.29 24.20
CA ASP A 323 3.98 45.11 23.00
C ASP A 323 3.36 44.51 21.72
N GLY A 324 2.69 43.36 21.83
CA GLY A 324 2.07 42.65 20.72
C GLY A 324 3.03 41.86 19.83
N THR A 325 4.30 41.71 20.22
CA THR A 325 5.26 40.88 19.49
C THR A 325 5.18 39.41 19.92
N VAL A 326 5.55 38.48 19.03
CA VAL A 326 5.53 37.03 19.33
C VAL A 326 6.75 36.68 20.19
N LYS A 327 6.51 36.21 21.42
CA LYS A 327 7.55 35.81 22.40
C LYS A 327 7.76 34.31 22.49
N GLY A 328 6.97 33.51 21.79
CA GLY A 328 7.05 32.05 21.85
C GLY A 328 5.86 31.35 21.20
N GLU A 329 5.80 30.04 21.40
CA GLU A 329 4.68 29.21 20.97
C GLU A 329 4.46 28.01 21.90
N THR A 330 3.23 27.52 21.96
CA THR A 330 2.90 26.19 22.47
C THR A 330 2.59 25.28 21.28
N ARG A 331 3.28 24.14 21.19
CA ARG A 331 3.02 23.12 20.17
C ARG A 331 2.26 21.95 20.79
N PHE A 332 1.16 21.57 20.15
CA PHE A 332 0.42 20.35 20.42
C PHE A 332 0.60 19.40 19.24
N VAL A 333 0.82 18.12 19.49
CA VAL A 333 0.80 17.07 18.48
C VAL A 333 -0.26 16.04 18.80
N GLY A 334 -0.90 15.50 17.76
CA GLY A 334 -1.98 14.56 17.94
C GLY A 334 -2.65 14.15 16.65
N LEU A 335 -3.89 13.68 16.77
CA LEU A 335 -4.69 13.19 15.65
C LEU A 335 -6.11 13.74 15.76
N PHE A 336 -6.63 14.34 14.69
CA PHE A 336 -8.08 14.63 14.62
C PHE A 336 -8.89 13.33 14.70
N THR A 337 -10.01 13.37 15.43
CA THR A 337 -10.92 12.23 15.60
C THR A 337 -11.69 11.93 14.31
N VAL A 338 -12.28 10.74 14.21
CA VAL A 338 -13.13 10.39 13.05
C VAL A 338 -14.30 11.37 12.90
N ASP A 339 -14.91 11.75 14.01
CA ASP A 339 -16.03 12.72 14.03
C ASP A 339 -15.59 14.11 13.53
N ALA A 340 -14.36 14.52 13.87
CA ALA A 340 -13.76 15.75 13.36
C ALA A 340 -13.60 15.73 11.83
N TYR A 341 -13.26 14.58 11.23
CA TYR A 341 -13.19 14.42 9.77
C TYR A 341 -14.57 14.30 9.10
N ALA A 342 -15.55 13.71 9.78
CA ALA A 342 -16.89 13.48 9.26
C ALA A 342 -17.76 14.75 9.24
N ARG A 343 -17.52 15.69 10.16
CA ARG A 343 -18.23 16.97 10.22
C ARG A 343 -18.02 17.78 8.94
N SER A 344 -19.06 18.50 8.51
CA SER A 344 -18.95 19.41 7.36
C SER A 344 -17.91 20.49 7.64
N PRO A 345 -17.02 20.81 6.68
CA PRO A 345 -16.06 21.91 6.77
C PRO A 345 -16.68 23.25 7.19
N LYS A 346 -17.96 23.48 6.90
CA LYS A 346 -18.71 24.68 7.29
C LYS A 346 -18.89 24.83 8.82
N PHE A 347 -18.66 23.78 9.60
CA PHE A 347 -18.81 23.79 11.07
C PHE A 347 -17.50 23.53 11.82
N VAL A 348 -16.36 23.49 11.11
CA VAL A 348 -15.05 23.31 11.74
C VAL A 348 -14.38 24.67 11.82
N PRO A 349 -14.07 25.19 13.02
CA PRO A 349 -13.38 26.47 13.16
C PRO A 349 -12.04 26.50 12.39
N LEU A 350 -11.59 27.70 12.01
CA LEU A 350 -10.53 27.99 11.03
C LEU A 350 -10.91 27.61 9.60
N ILE A 351 -11.43 26.41 9.38
CA ILE A 351 -11.83 25.92 8.06
C ILE A 351 -13.08 26.65 7.56
N ARG A 352 -14.11 26.80 8.40
CA ARG A 352 -15.38 27.44 8.01
C ARG A 352 -15.16 28.86 7.52
N ARG A 353 -14.24 29.62 8.16
CA ARG A 353 -13.85 30.97 7.74
C ARG A 353 -13.25 30.95 6.33
N LYS A 354 -12.24 30.10 6.09
CA LYS A 354 -11.62 29.92 4.76
C LYS A 354 -12.65 29.51 3.70
N VAL A 355 -13.52 28.55 4.01
CA VAL A 355 -14.59 28.08 3.11
C VAL A 355 -15.53 29.23 2.76
N ASN A 356 -15.97 30.02 3.73
CA ASN A 356 -16.86 31.16 3.51
C ASN A 356 -16.19 32.25 2.66
N GLN A 357 -14.91 32.55 2.88
CA GLN A 357 -14.16 33.51 2.06
C GLN A 357 -14.01 33.02 0.62
N VAL A 358 -13.71 31.73 0.42
CA VAL A 358 -13.61 31.13 -0.93
C VAL A 358 -14.96 31.17 -1.65
N LEU A 359 -16.05 30.84 -0.97
CA LEU A 359 -17.41 30.93 -1.53
C LEU A 359 -17.78 32.37 -1.89
N HIS A 360 -17.51 33.33 -1.01
CA HIS A 360 -17.73 34.75 -1.26
C HIS A 360 -16.93 35.24 -2.47
N ARG A 361 -15.64 34.89 -2.56
CA ARG A 361 -14.76 35.24 -3.68
C ARG A 361 -15.19 34.59 -5.00
N TYR A 362 -15.76 33.38 -4.94
CA TYR A 362 -16.29 32.70 -6.13
C TYR A 362 -17.51 33.41 -6.71
N GLY A 363 -18.30 34.10 -5.88
CA GLY A 363 -19.32 35.06 -6.33
C GLY A 363 -20.49 34.45 -7.11
N ALA A 364 -20.68 33.13 -7.07
CA ALA A 364 -21.81 32.48 -7.72
C ALA A 364 -23.10 32.70 -6.91
N ASP A 365 -24.22 32.88 -7.60
CA ASP A 365 -25.54 32.98 -6.96
C ASP A 365 -25.80 31.74 -6.09
N PRO A 366 -26.21 31.87 -4.82
CA PRO A 366 -26.37 30.73 -3.89
C PRO A 366 -27.32 29.63 -4.37
N SER A 367 -28.29 29.97 -5.23
CA SER A 367 -29.24 29.01 -5.79
C SER A 367 -28.72 28.31 -7.06
N SER A 368 -27.63 28.83 -7.64
CA SER A 368 -27.08 28.35 -8.91
C SER A 368 -26.44 26.96 -8.80
N HIS A 369 -26.39 26.29 -9.95
CA HIS A 369 -25.65 25.03 -10.09
C HIS A 369 -24.16 25.19 -9.74
N ASN A 370 -23.56 26.34 -10.08
CA ASN A 370 -22.16 26.63 -9.82
C ASN A 370 -21.85 26.75 -8.31
N ALA A 371 -22.74 27.38 -7.54
CA ALA A 371 -22.60 27.47 -6.08
C ALA A 371 -22.69 26.09 -5.43
N LYS A 372 -23.72 25.30 -5.75
CA LYS A 372 -23.88 23.93 -5.24
C LYS A 372 -22.66 23.05 -5.55
N ARG A 373 -22.08 23.20 -6.74
CA ARG A 373 -20.87 22.48 -7.12
C ARG A 373 -19.65 22.92 -6.33
N MET A 374 -19.41 24.22 -6.16
CA MET A 374 -18.32 24.71 -5.33
C MET A 374 -18.45 24.20 -3.88
N GLU A 375 -19.66 24.22 -3.33
CA GLU A 375 -19.93 23.66 -2.00
C GLU A 375 -19.62 22.16 -1.92
N PHE A 376 -19.99 21.40 -2.96
CA PHE A 376 -19.64 19.97 -3.05
C PHE A 376 -18.12 19.76 -3.11
N VAL A 377 -17.40 20.57 -3.89
CA VAL A 377 -15.92 20.52 -3.98
C VAL A 377 -15.29 20.80 -2.62
N LEU A 378 -15.70 21.87 -1.93
CA LEU A 378 -15.15 22.24 -0.63
C LEU A 378 -15.52 21.20 0.46
N SER A 379 -16.73 20.63 0.40
CA SER A 379 -17.18 19.60 1.34
C SER A 379 -16.46 18.26 1.15
N SER A 380 -16.05 17.94 -0.08
CA SER A 380 -15.30 16.72 -0.42
C SER A 380 -13.78 16.93 -0.44
N TYR A 381 -13.30 18.16 -0.23
CA TYR A 381 -11.88 18.48 -0.18
C TYR A 381 -11.19 17.74 0.98
N PRO A 382 -9.93 17.26 0.82
CA PRO A 382 -9.22 16.62 1.92
C PRO A 382 -9.07 17.60 3.09
N ARG A 383 -9.47 17.16 4.31
CA ARG A 383 -9.51 18.05 5.49
C ARG A 383 -8.13 18.58 5.85
N ASP A 384 -7.11 17.71 5.75
CA ASP A 384 -5.72 18.09 5.94
C ASP A 384 -5.28 19.20 4.98
N GLU A 385 -5.80 19.20 3.75
CA GLU A 385 -5.50 20.24 2.77
C GLU A 385 -6.29 21.52 3.04
N LEU A 386 -7.50 21.47 3.61
CA LEU A 386 -8.23 22.67 4.05
C LEU A 386 -7.49 23.41 5.17
N PHE A 387 -6.91 22.68 6.13
CA PHE A 387 -6.08 23.27 7.18
C PHE A 387 -4.81 23.91 6.62
N GLN A 388 -4.11 23.22 5.71
CA GLN A 388 -2.80 23.64 5.22
C GLN A 388 -2.82 24.60 4.03
N SER A 389 -3.92 24.69 3.28
CA SER A 389 -4.00 25.59 2.12
C SER A 389 -4.19 27.04 2.57
N SER A 390 -3.50 27.94 1.87
CA SER A 390 -3.84 29.36 1.88
C SER A 390 -5.21 29.57 1.25
N GLU A 391 -5.86 30.69 1.54
CA GLU A 391 -7.12 31.06 0.90
C GLU A 391 -6.98 31.16 -0.63
N ASP A 392 -5.84 31.68 -1.12
CA ASP A 392 -5.53 31.80 -2.55
C ASP A 392 -5.38 30.44 -3.23
N ASP A 393 -4.60 29.53 -2.64
CA ASP A 393 -4.44 28.18 -3.17
C ASP A 393 -5.76 27.41 -3.13
N LEU A 394 -6.51 27.52 -2.03
CA LEU A 394 -7.79 26.85 -1.91
C LEU A 394 -8.78 27.37 -2.96
N PHE A 395 -8.86 28.68 -3.16
CA PHE A 395 -9.71 29.28 -4.20
C PHE A 395 -9.30 28.80 -5.60
N ARG A 396 -8.01 28.89 -5.95
CA ARG A 396 -7.47 28.48 -7.25
C ARG A 396 -7.77 27.01 -7.54
N ILE A 397 -7.47 26.12 -6.58
CA ILE A 397 -7.63 24.68 -6.75
C ILE A 397 -9.10 24.28 -6.74
N ALA A 398 -9.90 24.75 -5.77
CA ALA A 398 -11.31 24.40 -5.69
C ALA A 398 -12.09 24.89 -6.93
N SER A 399 -11.77 26.08 -7.46
CA SER A 399 -12.37 26.58 -8.70
C SER A 399 -12.00 25.72 -9.90
N GLY A 400 -10.72 25.32 -10.01
CA GLY A 400 -10.27 24.42 -11.07
C GLY A 400 -10.94 23.04 -11.00
N ILE A 401 -11.12 22.49 -9.80
CA ILE A 401 -11.84 21.22 -9.59
C ILE A 401 -13.32 21.38 -9.99
N ALA A 402 -13.97 22.47 -9.58
CA ALA A 402 -15.37 22.73 -9.93
C ALA A 402 -15.58 22.82 -11.45
N GLN A 403 -14.61 23.33 -12.21
CA GLN A 403 -14.63 23.35 -13.67
C GLN A 403 -14.33 21.97 -14.29
N ALA A 404 -13.47 21.16 -13.67
CA ALA A 404 -13.12 19.83 -14.16
C ALA A 404 -14.34 18.88 -14.22
N PHE A 405 -15.34 19.09 -13.37
CA PHE A 405 -16.58 18.31 -13.39
C PHE A 405 -17.45 18.56 -14.64
N ASP A 406 -17.30 19.68 -15.35
CA ASP A 406 -18.06 19.94 -16.59
C ASP A 406 -17.55 19.12 -17.78
N ARG A 407 -16.27 18.74 -17.75
CA ARG A 407 -15.61 18.00 -18.82
C ARG A 407 -14.74 16.92 -18.17
N PRO A 408 -15.23 15.67 -18.05
CA PRO A 408 -14.49 14.57 -17.43
C PRO A 408 -13.17 14.33 -18.18
N ARG A 409 -12.10 14.94 -17.69
CA ARG A 409 -10.75 14.81 -18.22
C ARG A 409 -9.76 14.77 -17.08
N THR A 410 -8.60 14.23 -17.36
CA THR A 410 -7.52 14.21 -16.40
C THR A 410 -7.10 15.63 -16.04
N ARG A 411 -7.00 15.91 -14.74
CA ARG A 411 -6.59 17.21 -14.19
C ARG A 411 -5.68 17.02 -13.00
N ILE A 412 -4.67 17.87 -12.86
CA ILE A 412 -3.81 17.90 -11.68
C ILE A 412 -3.85 19.26 -10.99
N PHE A 413 -3.88 19.24 -9.66
CA PHE A 413 -3.83 20.44 -8.85
C PHE A 413 -2.72 20.32 -7.83
N VAL A 414 -1.79 21.28 -7.90
CA VAL A 414 -0.57 21.26 -7.10
C VAL A 414 -0.61 22.35 -6.04
N ARG A 415 -0.23 21.98 -4.81
CA ARG A 415 0.08 22.88 -3.70
C ARG A 415 1.47 22.55 -3.18
N LYS A 416 2.36 23.55 -3.17
CA LYS A 416 3.70 23.43 -2.61
C LYS A 416 3.66 23.67 -1.10
N ASP A 417 4.35 22.84 -0.32
CA ASP A 417 4.54 23.12 1.10
C ASP A 417 5.40 24.39 1.26
N PRO A 418 5.01 25.36 2.11
CA PRO A 418 5.77 26.59 2.31
C PRO A 418 7.23 26.36 2.74
N PHE A 419 7.50 25.23 3.40
CA PHE A 419 8.84 24.82 3.85
C PHE A 419 9.56 23.89 2.86
N LYS A 420 9.04 23.73 1.64
CA LYS A 420 9.59 22.88 0.58
C LYS A 420 9.84 21.42 1.01
N ARG A 421 9.09 20.90 1.98
CA ARG A 421 9.28 19.52 2.49
C ARG A 421 8.59 18.48 1.60
N PHE A 422 7.52 18.88 0.95
CA PHE A 422 6.74 18.03 0.06
C PHE A 422 5.89 18.88 -0.89
N VAL A 423 5.33 18.22 -1.90
CA VAL A 423 4.31 18.75 -2.79
C VAL A 423 3.05 17.91 -2.65
N SER A 424 1.92 18.57 -2.45
CA SER A 424 0.59 17.96 -2.44
C SER A 424 -0.01 18.04 -3.85
N VAL A 425 -0.40 16.89 -4.41
CA VAL A 425 -0.95 16.81 -5.77
C VAL A 425 -2.28 16.08 -5.74
N LEU A 426 -3.36 16.78 -6.09
CA LEU A 426 -4.66 16.16 -6.34
C LEU A 426 -4.77 15.82 -7.82
N VAL A 427 -4.82 14.53 -8.13
CA VAL A 427 -4.98 14.03 -9.49
C VAL A 427 -6.40 13.52 -9.66
N PHE A 428 -7.10 14.04 -10.67
CA PHE A 428 -8.42 13.58 -11.09
C PHE A 428 -8.26 12.84 -12.40
N VAL A 429 -8.85 11.66 -12.52
CA VAL A 429 -8.78 10.79 -13.69
C VAL A 429 -10.16 10.22 -13.99
N PRO A 430 -10.51 9.91 -15.27
CA PRO A 430 -11.73 9.17 -15.58
C PRO A 430 -11.83 7.89 -14.77
N ARG A 431 -12.96 7.70 -14.08
CA ARG A 431 -13.14 6.59 -13.13
C ARG A 431 -12.95 5.22 -13.78
N GLU A 432 -13.39 5.06 -15.02
CA GLU A 432 -13.29 3.82 -15.77
C GLU A 432 -11.85 3.41 -16.10
N ASN A 433 -10.93 4.38 -16.16
CA ASN A 433 -9.53 4.13 -16.49
C ASN A 433 -8.64 4.02 -15.25
N TYR A 434 -9.20 4.11 -14.05
CA TYR A 434 -8.41 4.11 -12.82
C TYR A 434 -8.30 2.71 -12.21
N ASN A 435 -7.06 2.26 -12.01
CA ASN A 435 -6.73 1.02 -11.31
C ASN A 435 -5.39 1.16 -10.56
N THR A 436 -4.97 0.13 -9.83
CA THR A 436 -3.74 0.14 -9.02
C THR A 436 -2.49 0.39 -9.85
N ARG A 437 -2.43 -0.14 -11.09
CA ARG A 437 -1.29 0.00 -12.00
C ARG A 437 -1.17 1.43 -12.52
N VAL A 438 -2.28 2.01 -12.98
CA VAL A 438 -2.36 3.43 -13.38
C VAL A 438 -1.96 4.34 -12.22
N ARG A 439 -2.45 4.08 -10.99
CA ARG A 439 -2.03 4.82 -9.79
C ARG A 439 -0.52 4.77 -9.56
N GLN A 440 0.12 3.61 -9.74
CA GLN A 440 1.57 3.46 -9.58
C GLN A 440 2.34 4.22 -10.67
N GLN A 441 1.90 4.15 -11.93
CA GLN A 441 2.50 4.89 -13.04
C GLN A 441 2.40 6.41 -12.82
N ILE A 442 1.24 6.91 -12.40
CA ILE A 442 1.06 8.33 -12.01
C ILE A 442 2.03 8.69 -10.89
N GLY A 443 2.09 7.88 -9.82
CA GLY A 443 3.00 8.10 -8.70
C GLY A 443 4.46 8.16 -9.12
N ASN A 444 4.90 7.28 -10.03
CA ASN A 444 6.25 7.27 -10.58
C ASN A 444 6.53 8.50 -11.45
N ARG A 445 5.59 8.91 -12.30
CA ARG A 445 5.73 10.12 -13.12
C ARG A 445 5.84 11.38 -12.27
N LEU A 446 5.01 11.50 -11.22
CA LEU A 446 5.08 12.60 -10.24
C LEU A 446 6.41 12.57 -9.47
N LYS A 447 6.87 11.39 -9.04
CA LYS A 447 8.16 11.19 -8.38
C LYS A 447 9.31 11.73 -9.24
N GLN A 448 9.34 11.36 -10.52
CA GLN A 448 10.36 11.80 -11.47
C GLN A 448 10.29 13.30 -11.74
N ALA A 449 9.08 13.86 -11.89
CA ALA A 449 8.89 15.29 -12.19
C ALA A 449 9.53 16.22 -11.14
N TRP A 450 9.49 15.80 -9.88
CA TRP A 450 10.00 16.57 -8.75
C TRP A 450 11.29 16.02 -8.17
N ASP A 451 11.93 15.02 -8.77
CA ASP A 451 13.10 14.32 -8.18
C ASP A 451 12.90 13.98 -6.69
N GLY A 452 11.73 13.40 -6.41
CA GLY A 452 11.24 13.20 -5.05
C GLY A 452 10.99 11.73 -4.71
N ARG A 453 10.14 11.53 -3.71
CA ARG A 453 9.60 10.20 -3.34
C ARG A 453 8.11 10.28 -3.07
N VAL A 454 7.34 9.30 -3.55
CA VAL A 454 5.94 9.15 -3.14
C VAL A 454 5.90 8.80 -1.66
N SER A 455 5.54 9.76 -0.81
CA SER A 455 5.50 9.59 0.64
C SER A 455 4.18 9.01 1.14
N ALA A 456 3.08 9.34 0.46
CA ALA A 456 1.75 8.81 0.74
C ALA A 456 0.85 9.01 -0.48
N PHE A 457 -0.22 8.23 -0.57
CA PHE A 457 -1.30 8.43 -1.52
C PHE A 457 -2.64 8.04 -0.89
N TYR A 458 -3.71 8.76 -1.24
CA TYR A 458 -5.05 8.53 -0.72
C TYR A 458 -6.04 8.50 -1.89
N PRO A 459 -6.43 7.31 -2.38
CA PRO A 459 -7.44 7.20 -3.43
C PRO A 459 -8.83 7.42 -2.86
N GLN A 460 -9.70 8.08 -3.62
CA GLN A 460 -11.10 8.27 -3.28
C GLN A 460 -11.97 8.04 -4.50
N TYR A 461 -12.93 7.13 -4.33
CA TYR A 461 -14.00 6.87 -5.26
C TYR A 461 -15.27 7.54 -4.74
N SER A 462 -16.00 8.18 -5.62
CA SER A 462 -17.32 8.75 -5.35
C SER A 462 -18.24 8.46 -6.52
N ASP A 463 -19.49 8.92 -6.46
CA ASP A 463 -20.44 8.82 -7.58
C ASP A 463 -20.11 9.77 -8.75
N SER A 464 -19.00 10.51 -8.63
CA SER A 464 -18.40 11.30 -9.70
C SER A 464 -17.89 10.45 -10.88
N PRO A 465 -17.94 10.96 -12.12
CA PRO A 465 -17.29 10.33 -13.28
C PRO A 465 -15.75 10.33 -13.19
N LEU A 466 -15.19 11.13 -12.28
CA LEU A 466 -13.76 11.20 -12.00
C LEU A 466 -13.42 10.51 -10.68
N ALA A 467 -12.42 9.64 -10.69
CA ALA A 467 -11.72 9.17 -9.49
C ALA A 467 -10.67 10.22 -9.08
N ARG A 468 -10.48 10.40 -7.77
CA ARG A 468 -9.47 11.31 -7.22
C ARG A 468 -8.39 10.53 -6.50
N VAL A 469 -7.13 10.90 -6.70
CA VAL A 469 -6.02 10.44 -5.88
C VAL A 469 -5.25 11.63 -5.36
N HIS A 470 -5.07 11.69 -4.04
CA HIS A 470 -4.22 12.68 -3.41
C HIS A 470 -2.84 12.10 -3.16
N PHE A 471 -1.82 12.61 -3.86
CA PHE A 471 -0.42 12.23 -3.68
C PHE A 471 0.33 13.25 -2.83
N ILE A 472 1.21 12.74 -1.97
CA ILE A 472 2.20 13.54 -1.24
C ILE A 472 3.58 13.15 -1.75
N ILE A 473 4.22 14.05 -2.50
CA ILE A 473 5.58 13.86 -3.02
C ILE A 473 6.56 14.51 -2.05
N GLY A 474 7.30 13.69 -1.31
CA GLY A 474 8.33 14.16 -0.39
C GLY A 474 9.54 14.67 -1.14
N MET A 475 10.00 15.86 -0.75
CA MET A 475 11.13 16.57 -1.36
C MET A 475 12.33 16.56 -0.42
N ASP A 476 13.52 16.69 -1.00
CA ASP A 476 14.71 17.07 -0.26
C ASP A 476 14.86 18.60 -0.27
N PRO A 477 15.36 19.23 0.82
CA PRO A 477 15.30 20.69 0.98
C PRO A 477 16.09 21.47 -0.07
N ASP A 478 17.16 20.87 -0.58
CA ASP A 478 18.05 21.44 -1.59
C ASP A 478 17.54 21.22 -3.03
N ASN A 479 16.43 20.48 -3.17
CA ASN A 479 15.84 20.20 -4.47
C ASN A 479 15.18 21.48 -5.03
N THR A 480 15.53 21.80 -6.27
CA THR A 480 15.06 22.97 -7.02
C THR A 480 14.15 22.62 -8.18
N ALA A 481 13.81 21.34 -8.36
CA ALA A 481 12.93 20.86 -9.40
C ALA A 481 11.55 21.53 -9.31
N ASP A 482 11.17 22.19 -10.40
CA ASP A 482 9.86 22.81 -10.56
C ASP A 482 9.34 22.47 -11.96
N PRO A 483 8.60 21.36 -12.11
CA PRO A 483 8.15 20.90 -13.42
C PRO A 483 7.08 21.82 -14.00
N ASP A 484 6.99 21.85 -15.32
CA ASP A 484 5.85 22.41 -16.02
C ASP A 484 4.61 21.55 -15.72
N ILE A 485 3.62 22.17 -15.06
CA ILE A 485 2.41 21.50 -14.61
C ILE A 485 1.51 21.13 -15.78
N ASP A 486 1.49 21.92 -16.86
CA ASP A 486 0.64 21.63 -18.02
C ASP A 486 1.20 20.44 -18.81
N ALA A 487 2.53 20.37 -18.97
CA ALA A 487 3.20 19.21 -19.55
C ALA A 487 3.00 17.95 -18.69
N LEU A 488 3.11 18.08 -17.36
CA LEU A 488 2.89 16.97 -16.45
C LEU A 488 1.43 16.49 -16.44
N GLU A 489 0.46 17.41 -16.58
CA GLU A 489 -0.95 17.06 -16.75
C GLU A 489 -1.17 16.26 -18.03
N ALA A 490 -0.53 16.64 -19.14
CA ALA A 490 -0.61 15.93 -20.42
C ALA A 490 -0.01 14.52 -20.35
N ASP A 491 1.16 14.36 -19.71
CA ASP A 491 1.77 13.05 -19.51
C ASP A 491 0.90 12.13 -18.65
N ILE A 492 0.34 12.66 -17.56
CA ILE A 492 -0.57 11.90 -16.70
C ILE A 492 -1.87 11.59 -17.45
N ALA A 493 -2.37 12.51 -18.28
CA ALA A 493 -3.52 12.26 -19.13
C ALA A 493 -3.24 11.08 -20.07
N HIS A 494 -2.06 11.00 -20.67
CA HIS A 494 -1.64 9.88 -21.52
C HIS A 494 -1.61 8.55 -20.76
N ILE A 495 -1.02 8.52 -19.56
CA ILE A 495 -1.03 7.33 -18.67
C ILE A 495 -2.47 6.85 -18.37
N THR A 496 -3.41 7.78 -18.26
CA THR A 496 -4.81 7.50 -17.87
C THR A 496 -5.76 7.28 -19.03
N GLN A 497 -5.23 7.15 -20.26
CA GLN A 497 -6.06 6.89 -21.43
C GLN A 497 -6.69 5.49 -21.36
N PRO A 498 -7.84 5.28 -22.02
CA PRO A 498 -8.37 3.94 -22.22
C PRO A 498 -7.31 3.09 -22.92
N TRP A 499 -7.13 1.85 -22.47
CA TRP A 499 -6.15 0.93 -23.03
C TRP A 499 -6.27 0.79 -24.56
N SER A 500 -7.50 0.80 -25.07
CA SER A 500 -7.79 0.75 -26.51
C SER A 500 -7.35 1.98 -27.29
N ALA A 501 -7.35 3.16 -26.66
CA ALA A 501 -6.78 4.37 -27.26
C ALA A 501 -5.24 4.27 -27.29
N GLY A 502 -4.63 3.71 -26.24
CA GLY A 502 -3.19 3.42 -26.20
C GLY A 502 -2.76 2.45 -27.30
N LEU A 503 -3.55 1.40 -27.57
CA LEU A 503 -3.29 0.46 -28.66
C LEU A 503 -3.27 1.14 -30.04
N ILE A 504 -4.23 2.04 -30.31
CA ILE A 504 -4.26 2.81 -31.57
C ILE A 504 -3.03 3.71 -31.67
N MET A 505 -2.68 4.43 -30.60
CA MET A 505 -1.50 5.30 -30.59
C MET A 505 -0.20 4.51 -30.79
N ALA A 506 -0.08 3.31 -30.21
CA ALA A 506 1.07 2.44 -30.39
C ALA A 506 1.20 1.98 -31.85
N ALA A 507 0.08 1.67 -32.51
CA ALA A 507 0.06 1.35 -33.93
C ALA A 507 0.52 2.53 -34.80
N ASP A 508 -0.01 3.73 -34.54
CA ASP A 508 0.36 4.95 -35.26
C ASP A 508 1.84 5.29 -35.09
N ALA A 509 2.39 5.11 -33.89
CA ALA A 509 3.80 5.34 -33.61
C ALA A 509 4.73 4.36 -34.37
N ARG A 510 4.26 3.16 -34.71
CA ARG A 510 5.00 2.17 -35.52
C ARG A 510 5.12 2.59 -36.99
N GLY A 511 4.25 3.50 -37.46
CA GLY A 511 4.27 4.04 -38.81
C GLY A 511 3.85 3.07 -39.92
N ASN A 512 3.17 1.97 -39.57
CA ASN A 512 2.61 1.03 -40.55
C ASN A 512 1.13 1.36 -40.80
N ALA A 513 0.84 1.96 -41.95
CA ALA A 513 -0.50 2.41 -42.31
C ALA A 513 -1.56 1.29 -42.32
N GLU A 514 -1.20 0.07 -42.72
CA GLU A 514 -2.13 -1.07 -42.77
C GLU A 514 -2.52 -1.52 -41.36
N ILE A 515 -1.56 -1.59 -40.43
CA ILE A 515 -1.82 -1.94 -39.03
C ILE A 515 -2.64 -0.83 -38.34
N SER A 516 -2.29 0.44 -38.54
CA SER A 516 -3.04 1.58 -37.98
C SER A 516 -4.51 1.59 -38.43
N GLU A 517 -4.80 1.22 -39.68
CA GLU A 517 -6.17 1.13 -40.17
C GLU A 517 -6.94 0.00 -39.49
N ARG A 518 -6.32 -1.18 -39.37
CA ARG A 518 -6.98 -2.39 -38.83
C ARG A 518 -7.06 -2.45 -37.32
N VAL A 519 -6.14 -1.82 -36.59
CA VAL A 519 -6.10 -1.86 -35.11
C VAL A 519 -7.37 -1.30 -34.48
N SER A 520 -8.10 -0.44 -35.20
CA SER A 520 -9.40 0.08 -34.78
C SER A 520 -10.43 -1.02 -34.54
N ALA A 521 -10.35 -2.14 -35.27
CA ALA A 521 -11.20 -3.32 -35.09
C ALA A 521 -10.92 -4.09 -33.79
N TYR A 522 -9.80 -3.78 -33.13
CA TYR A 522 -9.39 -4.43 -31.88
C TYR A 522 -9.71 -3.61 -30.63
N ARG A 523 -10.37 -2.46 -30.77
CA ARG A 523 -10.69 -1.52 -29.67
C ARG A 523 -11.35 -2.21 -28.48
N ASN A 524 -12.26 -3.14 -28.72
CA ASN A 524 -12.98 -3.90 -27.69
C ASN A 524 -12.77 -5.42 -27.82
N ALA A 525 -11.78 -5.85 -28.62
CA ALA A 525 -11.61 -7.26 -28.96
C ALA A 525 -11.01 -8.08 -27.81
N PHE A 526 -10.15 -7.47 -26.99
CA PHE A 526 -9.43 -8.16 -25.92
C PHE A 526 -10.25 -8.26 -24.64
N SER A 527 -10.20 -9.44 -23.99
CA SER A 527 -10.85 -9.65 -22.70
C SER A 527 -10.27 -8.76 -21.57
N PRO A 528 -11.06 -8.42 -20.53
CA PRO A 528 -10.55 -7.65 -19.38
C PRO A 528 -9.36 -8.31 -18.68
N ALA A 529 -9.34 -9.65 -18.62
CA ALA A 529 -8.23 -10.41 -18.05
C ALA A 529 -6.92 -10.19 -18.83
N TYR A 530 -6.99 -10.21 -20.16
CA TYR A 530 -5.84 -9.93 -21.02
C TYR A 530 -5.32 -8.50 -20.81
N VAL A 531 -6.21 -7.51 -20.87
CA VAL A 531 -5.88 -6.07 -20.71
C VAL A 531 -5.22 -5.78 -19.36
N SER A 532 -5.55 -6.56 -18.32
CA SER A 532 -4.95 -6.40 -16.99
C SER A 532 -3.48 -6.87 -16.90
N ILE A 533 -3.05 -7.74 -17.81
CA ILE A 533 -1.74 -8.41 -17.76
C ILE A 533 -0.76 -7.85 -18.79
N PHE A 534 -1.22 -7.55 -20.01
CA PHE A 534 -0.34 -7.15 -21.12
C PHE A 534 -0.32 -5.64 -21.37
N GLU A 535 0.85 -5.17 -21.81
CA GLU A 535 1.06 -3.81 -22.31
C GLU A 535 0.50 -3.64 -23.73
N VAL A 536 0.25 -2.40 -24.14
CA VAL A 536 -0.34 -2.11 -25.47
C VAL A 536 0.62 -2.47 -26.62
N GLU A 537 1.93 -2.37 -26.39
CA GLU A 537 2.96 -2.75 -27.35
C GLU A 537 2.96 -4.26 -27.62
N GLU A 538 2.83 -5.06 -26.55
CA GLU A 538 2.77 -6.53 -26.66
C GLU A 538 1.44 -6.98 -27.28
N ALA A 539 0.34 -6.28 -27.00
CA ALA A 539 -0.93 -6.52 -27.66
C ALA A 539 -0.92 -6.13 -29.15
N LEU A 540 -0.14 -5.11 -29.53
CA LEU A 540 0.04 -4.77 -30.93
C LEU A 540 0.76 -5.89 -31.69
N GLU A 541 1.77 -6.53 -31.10
CA GLU A 541 2.39 -7.73 -31.70
C GLU A 541 1.40 -8.90 -31.79
N ASP A 542 0.51 -9.06 -30.80
CA ASP A 542 -0.57 -10.06 -30.88
C ASP A 542 -1.55 -9.76 -32.01
N VAL A 543 -1.93 -8.50 -32.22
CA VAL A 543 -2.77 -8.09 -33.38
C VAL A 543 -2.09 -8.47 -34.69
N VAL A 544 -0.78 -8.22 -34.82
CA VAL A 544 -0.02 -8.57 -36.03
C VAL A 544 -0.05 -10.06 -36.32
N GLU A 545 0.04 -10.94 -35.32
CA GLU A 545 -0.05 -12.38 -35.53
C GLU A 545 -1.49 -12.85 -35.81
N ILE A 546 -2.48 -12.26 -35.14
CA ILE A 546 -3.89 -12.59 -35.36
C ILE A 546 -4.31 -12.24 -36.80
N GLU A 547 -3.88 -11.09 -37.31
CA GLU A 547 -4.18 -10.63 -38.68
C GLU A 547 -3.62 -11.55 -39.78
N LYS A 548 -2.67 -12.44 -39.47
CA LYS A 548 -2.16 -13.46 -40.41
C LYS A 548 -3.04 -14.70 -40.49
N LEU A 549 -4.00 -14.87 -39.59
CA LEU A 549 -4.87 -16.04 -39.55
C LEU A 549 -5.97 -15.95 -40.60
N ASN A 550 -6.33 -17.11 -41.16
CA ASN A 550 -7.46 -17.27 -42.07
C ASN A 550 -7.83 -18.76 -42.16
N ASP A 551 -8.82 -19.11 -42.98
CA ASP A 551 -9.27 -20.51 -43.12
C ASP A 551 -8.16 -21.47 -43.61
N ASN A 552 -7.17 -20.99 -44.36
CA ASN A 552 -6.02 -21.79 -44.80
C ASN A 552 -4.87 -21.79 -43.77
N ASN A 553 -4.83 -20.81 -42.86
CA ASN A 553 -3.81 -20.64 -41.84
C ASN A 553 -4.46 -20.38 -40.48
N ARG A 554 -4.99 -21.44 -39.85
CA ARG A 554 -5.83 -21.33 -38.65
C ARG A 554 -5.05 -21.30 -37.33
N LEU A 555 -3.73 -21.46 -37.39
CA LEU A 555 -2.85 -21.58 -36.23
C LEU A 555 -1.61 -20.72 -36.40
N GLY A 556 -1.37 -19.83 -35.44
CA GLY A 556 -0.16 -19.02 -35.32
C GLY A 556 0.59 -19.35 -34.04
N VAL A 557 1.90 -19.11 -34.05
CA VAL A 557 2.77 -19.28 -32.87
C VAL A 557 3.78 -18.15 -32.85
N ARG A 558 3.99 -17.55 -31.67
CA ARG A 558 4.99 -16.51 -31.45
C ARG A 558 5.70 -16.73 -30.13
N VAL A 559 7.01 -16.64 -30.15
CA VAL A 559 7.84 -16.63 -28.95
C VAL A 559 8.12 -15.19 -28.58
N TYR A 560 8.07 -14.85 -27.29
CA TYR A 560 8.31 -13.50 -26.80
C TYR A 560 9.05 -13.54 -25.47
N GLU A 561 9.52 -12.38 -25.02
CA GLU A 561 10.33 -12.25 -23.80
C GLU A 561 9.87 -11.06 -22.97
N LYS A 562 10.03 -11.16 -21.65
CA LYS A 562 9.88 -10.04 -20.72
C LYS A 562 11.25 -9.70 -20.13
N ALA A 563 11.46 -8.42 -19.81
CA ALA A 563 12.73 -7.94 -19.24
C ALA A 563 13.09 -8.58 -17.89
N GLU A 564 12.12 -9.17 -17.18
CA GLU A 564 12.27 -9.80 -15.87
C GLU A 564 12.45 -11.32 -15.96
N ASP A 565 12.36 -11.91 -17.15
CA ASP A 565 12.46 -13.37 -17.33
C ASP A 565 13.89 -13.85 -17.05
N MET A 566 14.00 -15.00 -16.36
CA MET A 566 15.29 -15.68 -16.17
C MET A 566 15.76 -16.33 -17.47
N ASP A 567 17.05 -16.66 -17.55
CA ASP A 567 17.71 -17.18 -18.75
C ASP A 567 17.09 -18.50 -19.28
N ASP A 568 16.44 -19.28 -18.40
CA ASP A 568 15.81 -20.57 -18.69
C ASP A 568 14.29 -20.46 -18.98
N VAL A 569 13.69 -19.29 -18.86
CA VAL A 569 12.26 -19.06 -19.14
C VAL A 569 12.03 -18.93 -20.64
N PHE A 570 11.04 -19.65 -21.16
CA PHE A 570 10.65 -19.65 -22.57
C PHE A 570 9.15 -19.40 -22.70
N ARG A 571 8.77 -18.22 -23.20
CA ARG A 571 7.36 -17.82 -23.31
C ARG A 571 6.87 -17.94 -24.74
N VAL A 572 5.69 -18.52 -24.90
CA VAL A 572 5.10 -18.78 -26.21
C VAL A 572 3.62 -18.46 -26.19
N LYS A 573 3.18 -17.73 -27.22
CA LYS A 573 1.77 -17.51 -27.51
C LYS A 573 1.34 -18.32 -28.72
N PHE A 574 0.21 -18.99 -28.59
CA PHE A 574 -0.47 -19.65 -29.71
C PHE A 574 -1.76 -18.93 -30.02
N TYR A 575 -2.07 -18.80 -31.30
CA TYR A 575 -3.28 -18.13 -31.79
C TYR A 575 -4.06 -19.11 -32.64
N SER A 576 -5.31 -19.40 -32.28
CA SER A 576 -6.14 -20.36 -33.02
C SER A 576 -7.48 -19.77 -33.42
N LEU A 577 -7.85 -19.99 -34.68
CA LEU A 577 -9.06 -19.43 -35.29
C LEU A 577 -10.28 -20.34 -35.08
N ASN A 578 -11.33 -19.79 -34.47
CA ASN A 578 -12.66 -20.37 -34.19
C ASN A 578 -12.66 -21.64 -33.32
N GLN A 579 -11.50 -22.10 -32.87
CA GLN A 579 -11.36 -23.28 -32.02
C GLN A 579 -10.31 -23.00 -30.94
N ARG A 580 -10.61 -23.44 -29.71
CA ARG A 580 -9.65 -23.41 -28.61
C ARG A 580 -8.68 -24.57 -28.77
N LEU A 581 -7.39 -24.34 -28.56
CA LEU A 581 -6.41 -25.42 -28.53
C LEU A 581 -6.58 -26.25 -27.26
N GLU A 582 -6.76 -27.57 -27.42
CA GLU A 582 -6.89 -28.48 -26.29
C GLU A 582 -5.51 -28.89 -25.76
N LEU A 583 -5.38 -28.90 -24.43
CA LEU A 583 -4.10 -29.26 -23.79
C LEU A 583 -3.69 -30.70 -24.12
N SER A 584 -4.64 -31.62 -24.32
CA SER A 584 -4.35 -33.00 -24.70
C SER A 584 -3.60 -33.11 -26.03
N ASP A 585 -3.77 -32.15 -26.93
CA ASP A 585 -3.18 -32.19 -28.27
C ASP A 585 -1.76 -31.60 -28.26
N ILE A 586 -1.52 -30.60 -27.41
CA ILE A 586 -0.26 -29.85 -27.38
C ILE A 586 0.73 -30.40 -26.35
N MET A 587 0.25 -30.89 -25.20
CA MET A 587 1.11 -31.39 -24.13
C MET A 587 2.07 -32.52 -24.58
N PRO A 588 1.68 -33.46 -25.46
CA PRO A 588 2.61 -34.45 -26.01
C PRO A 588 3.78 -33.81 -26.74
N ILE A 589 3.53 -32.79 -27.57
CA ILE A 589 4.55 -32.06 -28.34
C ILE A 589 5.57 -31.41 -27.41
N PHE A 590 5.10 -30.73 -26.37
CA PHE A 590 5.99 -30.10 -25.39
C PHE A 590 6.81 -31.12 -24.60
N SER A 591 6.18 -32.23 -24.19
CA SER A 591 6.88 -33.31 -23.51
C SER A 591 7.96 -33.93 -24.40
N ASN A 592 7.65 -34.17 -25.68
CA ASN A 592 8.59 -34.72 -26.64
C ASN A 592 9.71 -33.76 -27.01
N MET A 593 9.48 -32.44 -26.93
CA MET A 593 10.51 -31.40 -27.08
C MET A 593 11.31 -31.12 -25.80
N ALA A 594 11.08 -31.88 -24.72
CA ALA A 594 11.70 -31.68 -23.41
C ALA A 594 11.44 -30.28 -22.81
N LEU A 595 10.25 -29.72 -23.06
CA LEU A 595 9.79 -28.46 -22.46
C LEU A 595 8.94 -28.74 -21.22
N HIS A 596 9.22 -28.02 -20.15
CA HIS A 596 8.42 -28.10 -18.92
C HIS A 596 7.45 -26.92 -18.85
N VAL A 597 6.15 -27.18 -18.92
CA VAL A 597 5.12 -26.14 -18.80
C VAL A 597 4.96 -25.74 -17.34
N ALA A 598 5.24 -24.48 -17.03
CA ALA A 598 5.04 -23.89 -15.71
C ALA A 598 3.62 -23.34 -15.56
N GLN A 599 3.11 -22.66 -16.60
CA GLN A 599 1.79 -22.03 -16.59
C GLN A 599 1.19 -21.97 -18.00
N GLU A 600 -0.14 -22.07 -18.08
CA GLU A 600 -0.94 -21.76 -19.27
C GLU A 600 -2.03 -20.76 -18.89
N THR A 601 -2.32 -19.81 -19.79
CA THR A 601 -3.48 -18.94 -19.66
C THR A 601 -4.08 -18.63 -21.03
N GLY A 602 -5.35 -19.01 -21.21
CA GLY A 602 -6.11 -18.74 -22.43
C GLY A 602 -6.94 -17.45 -22.36
N TYR A 603 -6.93 -16.69 -23.45
CA TYR A 603 -7.70 -15.47 -23.64
C TYR A 603 -8.50 -15.55 -24.92
N LYS A 604 -9.72 -15.01 -24.88
CA LYS A 604 -10.58 -14.86 -26.06
C LYS A 604 -10.41 -13.46 -26.62
N VAL A 605 -10.17 -13.38 -27.92
CA VAL A 605 -10.09 -12.14 -28.70
C VAL A 605 -11.15 -12.19 -29.80
N LYS A 606 -11.95 -11.13 -29.93
CA LYS A 606 -13.01 -11.04 -30.94
C LYS A 606 -12.88 -9.73 -31.72
N PRO A 607 -12.17 -9.73 -32.87
CA PRO A 607 -12.05 -8.54 -33.71
C PRO A 607 -13.40 -8.15 -34.34
N ASP A 608 -13.63 -6.85 -34.51
CA ASP A 608 -14.80 -6.31 -35.23
C ASP A 608 -14.62 -6.40 -36.77
N ASP A 609 -15.62 -5.98 -37.54
CA ASP A 609 -15.68 -6.12 -39.01
C ASP A 609 -14.55 -5.38 -39.79
N GLY A 610 -13.77 -4.52 -39.14
CA GLY A 610 -12.64 -3.80 -39.75
C GLY A 610 -11.31 -4.56 -39.75
N ALA A 611 -11.27 -5.79 -39.23
CA ALA A 611 -10.10 -6.67 -39.25
C ALA A 611 -9.95 -7.37 -40.62
N ALA A 612 -8.87 -8.12 -40.85
CA ALA A 612 -8.74 -8.90 -42.10
C ALA A 612 -9.89 -9.89 -42.33
N ASP A 613 -10.23 -10.15 -43.59
CA ASP A 613 -11.36 -10.99 -44.05
C ASP A 613 -11.42 -12.40 -43.40
N GLY A 614 -10.29 -12.93 -42.89
CA GLY A 614 -10.22 -14.23 -42.21
C GLY A 614 -10.51 -14.20 -40.70
N VAL A 615 -10.46 -13.03 -40.06
CA VAL A 615 -10.61 -12.86 -38.60
C VAL A 615 -11.70 -11.86 -38.20
N ALA A 616 -12.20 -11.05 -39.13
CA ALA A 616 -13.31 -10.13 -38.91
C ALA A 616 -14.55 -10.87 -38.34
N GLY A 617 -14.97 -10.49 -37.13
CA GLY A 617 -16.10 -11.11 -36.42
C GLY A 617 -15.84 -12.52 -35.88
N ALA A 618 -14.68 -13.12 -36.15
CA ALA A 618 -14.31 -14.47 -35.74
C ALA A 618 -13.89 -14.53 -34.27
N GLU A 619 -13.91 -15.73 -33.69
CA GLU A 619 -13.39 -15.96 -32.34
C GLU A 619 -11.95 -16.46 -32.42
N VAL A 620 -11.00 -15.67 -31.91
CA VAL A 620 -9.59 -16.05 -31.85
C VAL A 620 -9.22 -16.38 -30.41
N TRP A 621 -8.63 -17.56 -30.21
CA TRP A 621 -8.11 -17.98 -28.91
C TRP A 621 -6.61 -17.74 -28.86
N LEU A 622 -6.17 -16.98 -27.86
CA LEU A 622 -4.76 -16.72 -27.56
C LEU A 622 -4.39 -17.52 -26.31
N HIS A 623 -3.42 -18.42 -26.42
CA HIS A 623 -2.91 -19.18 -25.29
C HIS A 623 -1.48 -18.75 -24.97
N ASP A 624 -1.28 -18.14 -23.80
CA ASP A 624 0.03 -17.74 -23.28
C ASP A 624 0.59 -18.86 -22.40
N TYR A 625 1.75 -19.39 -22.79
CA TYR A 625 2.48 -20.42 -22.07
C TYR A 625 3.78 -19.86 -21.52
N GLU A 626 4.01 -20.15 -20.24
CA GLU A 626 5.32 -20.02 -19.62
C GLU A 626 5.92 -21.42 -19.48
N MET A 627 7.08 -21.64 -20.11
CA MET A 627 7.80 -22.90 -20.09
C MET A 627 9.22 -22.72 -19.58
N ARG A 628 9.85 -23.83 -19.20
CA ARG A 628 11.25 -23.91 -18.78
C ARG A 628 12.04 -24.76 -19.76
N LEU A 629 13.17 -24.21 -20.20
CA LEU A 629 14.20 -24.94 -20.93
C LEU A 629 15.11 -25.68 -19.94
N GLY A 630 15.58 -26.86 -20.33
CA GLY A 630 16.61 -27.60 -19.58
C GLY A 630 18.03 -27.04 -19.75
N PHE A 631 18.19 -25.93 -20.48
CA PHE A 631 19.47 -25.32 -20.83
C PHE A 631 19.31 -23.80 -21.04
N VAL A 632 20.42 -23.07 -21.08
CA VAL A 632 20.43 -21.64 -21.42
C VAL A 632 20.78 -21.48 -22.90
N PRO A 633 19.90 -20.88 -23.72
CA PRO A 633 20.16 -20.71 -25.16
C PRO A 633 21.20 -19.63 -25.43
N GLU A 634 22.06 -19.85 -26.44
CA GLU A 634 23.03 -18.83 -26.90
C GLU A 634 22.35 -17.69 -27.67
N ASP A 635 21.39 -18.02 -28.54
CA ASP A 635 20.60 -17.05 -29.31
C ASP A 635 19.11 -17.42 -29.23
N ARG A 636 18.36 -16.62 -28.48
CA ARG A 636 16.92 -16.81 -28.30
C ARG A 636 16.11 -16.50 -29.54
N THR A 637 16.56 -15.59 -30.39
CA THR A 637 15.84 -15.22 -31.63
C THR A 637 15.89 -16.38 -32.62
N VAL A 638 17.05 -17.01 -32.75
CA VAL A 638 17.22 -18.22 -33.57
C VAL A 638 16.39 -19.36 -33.00
N LEU A 639 16.48 -19.60 -31.69
CA LEU A 639 15.72 -20.66 -31.03
C LEU A 639 14.19 -20.47 -31.20
N ALA A 640 13.73 -19.22 -31.11
CA ALA A 640 12.33 -18.85 -31.31
C ALA A 640 11.83 -19.26 -32.69
N ALA A 641 12.56 -18.91 -33.75
CA ALA A 641 12.19 -19.27 -35.12
C ALA A 641 12.16 -20.80 -35.31
N ILE A 642 13.15 -21.52 -34.77
CA ILE A 642 13.25 -22.98 -34.86
C ILE A 642 12.09 -23.66 -34.15
N PHE A 643 11.76 -23.20 -32.94
CA PHE A 643 10.61 -23.70 -32.20
C PHE A 643 9.30 -23.48 -32.97
N GLN A 644 9.08 -22.26 -33.46
CA GLN A 644 7.86 -21.90 -34.21
C GLN A 644 7.69 -22.79 -35.45
N ASP A 645 8.74 -22.95 -36.25
CA ASP A 645 8.72 -23.77 -37.46
C ASP A 645 8.51 -25.27 -37.15
N ALA A 646 9.20 -25.79 -36.12
CA ALA A 646 9.08 -27.19 -35.70
C ALA A 646 7.68 -27.50 -35.16
N PHE A 647 7.13 -26.61 -34.33
CA PHE A 647 5.78 -26.76 -33.77
C PHE A 647 4.72 -26.78 -34.88
N LEU A 648 4.76 -25.81 -35.81
CA LEU A 648 3.84 -25.77 -36.95
C LEU A 648 3.99 -27.00 -37.85
N ALA A 649 5.22 -27.51 -38.04
CA ALA A 649 5.45 -28.72 -38.83
C ALA A 649 4.81 -29.96 -38.19
N ILE A 650 4.88 -30.10 -36.87
CA ILE A 650 4.26 -31.22 -36.14
C ILE A 650 2.72 -31.10 -36.21
N MET A 651 2.17 -29.92 -35.90
CA MET A 651 0.72 -29.68 -35.93
C MET A 651 0.10 -29.89 -37.32
N GLN A 652 0.86 -29.64 -38.39
CA GLN A 652 0.43 -29.85 -39.78
C GLN A 652 0.73 -31.27 -40.30
N GLY A 653 1.26 -32.16 -39.46
CA GLY A 653 1.60 -33.54 -39.84
C GLY A 653 2.79 -33.66 -40.79
N ARG A 654 3.63 -32.62 -40.91
CA ARG A 654 4.86 -32.61 -41.72
C ARG A 654 6.05 -33.22 -40.99
N ASN A 655 6.00 -33.29 -39.66
CA ASN A 655 6.99 -33.94 -38.79
C ASN A 655 6.29 -34.86 -37.80
N GLU A 656 6.96 -35.94 -37.40
CA GLU A 656 6.45 -36.86 -36.38
C GLU A 656 6.59 -36.26 -34.96
N ASP A 657 5.63 -36.57 -34.08
CA ASP A 657 5.67 -36.21 -32.66
C ASP A 657 6.22 -37.39 -31.83
N ASP A 658 7.55 -37.45 -31.70
CA ASP A 658 8.25 -38.50 -30.95
C ASP A 658 9.43 -37.95 -30.15
N GLY A 659 10.09 -38.81 -29.37
CA GLY A 659 11.17 -38.42 -28.46
C GLY A 659 12.42 -37.84 -29.14
N PHE A 660 12.59 -37.95 -30.46
CA PHE A 660 13.70 -37.27 -31.15
C PHE A 660 13.52 -35.74 -31.14
N ASN A 661 12.28 -35.25 -31.00
CA ASN A 661 12.01 -33.81 -30.96
C ASN A 661 12.73 -33.10 -29.79
N ALA A 662 13.13 -33.84 -28.75
CA ALA A 662 13.92 -33.33 -27.62
C ALA A 662 15.29 -32.79 -28.05
N LEU A 663 15.76 -33.16 -29.24
CA LEU A 663 17.04 -32.71 -29.81
C LEU A 663 16.92 -31.36 -30.54
N ILE A 664 15.73 -30.92 -30.93
CA ILE A 664 15.53 -29.74 -31.78
C ILE A 664 16.07 -28.48 -31.11
N LEU A 665 15.61 -28.21 -29.88
CA LEU A 665 15.92 -26.97 -29.16
C LEU A 665 17.36 -26.93 -28.64
N PRO A 666 17.90 -27.98 -27.98
CA PRO A 666 19.28 -27.95 -27.49
C PRO A 666 20.32 -27.83 -28.60
N GLN A 667 20.01 -28.31 -29.80
CA GLN A 667 20.90 -28.21 -30.97
C GLN A 667 20.71 -26.91 -31.75
N ALA A 668 19.63 -26.16 -31.48
CA ALA A 668 19.21 -25.02 -32.29
C ALA A 668 19.27 -25.34 -33.80
N VAL A 669 18.64 -26.44 -34.22
CA VAL A 669 18.53 -26.85 -35.64
C VAL A 669 17.09 -27.05 -36.09
N ASP A 670 16.85 -26.85 -37.39
CA ASP A 670 15.54 -27.12 -38.02
C ASP A 670 15.11 -28.58 -37.85
N TRP A 671 13.80 -28.79 -37.70
CA TRP A 671 13.19 -30.11 -37.48
C TRP A 671 13.53 -31.13 -38.56
N ARG A 672 13.82 -30.70 -39.81
CA ARG A 672 14.23 -31.62 -40.89
C ARG A 672 15.57 -32.29 -40.62
N ARG A 673 16.49 -31.60 -39.95
CA ARG A 673 17.79 -32.17 -39.56
C ARG A 673 17.62 -33.25 -38.49
N ILE A 674 16.72 -33.03 -37.54
CA ILE A 674 16.36 -34.07 -36.56
C ILE A 674 15.61 -35.22 -37.21
N ALA A 675 14.77 -34.96 -38.21
CA ALA A 675 14.12 -36.00 -38.99
C ALA A 675 15.13 -36.90 -39.74
N LEU A 676 16.28 -36.37 -40.18
CA LEU A 676 17.38 -37.18 -40.71
C LEU A 676 17.97 -38.10 -39.64
N ILE A 677 18.23 -37.60 -38.43
CA ILE A 677 18.73 -38.42 -37.32
C ILE A 677 17.73 -39.52 -36.96
N ARG A 678 16.43 -39.20 -36.91
CA ARG A 678 15.34 -40.17 -36.73
C ARG A 678 15.38 -41.26 -37.80
N LEU A 679 15.53 -40.88 -39.08
CA LEU A 679 15.63 -41.82 -40.20
C LEU A 679 16.83 -42.76 -40.03
N LEU A 680 18.02 -42.22 -39.68
CA LEU A 680 19.23 -43.01 -39.46
C LEU A 680 19.07 -43.98 -38.28
N ALA A 681 18.49 -43.52 -37.17
CA ALA A 681 18.25 -44.35 -35.99
C ALA A 681 17.29 -45.52 -36.29
N ARG A 682 16.18 -45.24 -36.99
CA ARG A 682 15.21 -46.28 -37.38
C ARG A 682 15.77 -47.24 -38.43
N TYR A 683 16.61 -46.78 -39.35
CA TYR A 683 17.31 -47.63 -40.31
C TYR A 683 18.24 -48.63 -39.59
N ARG A 684 18.96 -48.19 -38.55
CA ARG A 684 19.81 -49.08 -37.73
C ARG A 684 18.99 -50.19 -37.07
N THR A 685 17.80 -49.86 -36.55
CA THR A 685 16.88 -50.84 -35.96
C THR A 685 16.44 -51.89 -36.98
N GLN A 686 16.19 -51.50 -38.24
CA GLN A 686 15.87 -52.45 -39.32
C GLN A 686 17.04 -53.35 -39.71
N SER A 687 18.28 -52.85 -39.61
CA SER A 687 19.50 -53.62 -39.93
C SER A 687 19.92 -54.61 -38.84
N GLY A 688 19.18 -54.71 -37.73
CA GLY A 688 19.44 -55.66 -36.64
C GLY A 688 20.53 -55.23 -35.65
N MET A 689 20.88 -53.94 -35.61
CA MET A 689 21.87 -53.40 -34.67
C MET A 689 21.20 -52.83 -33.41
N ASP A 690 21.64 -53.28 -32.23
CA ASP A 690 21.35 -52.64 -30.93
C ASP A 690 22.05 -51.26 -30.82
N PRO A 691 21.44 -50.24 -30.17
CA PRO A 691 20.39 -50.32 -29.15
C PRO A 691 19.00 -49.77 -29.57
N SER A 692 18.00 -49.88 -28.68
CA SER A 692 16.62 -49.38 -28.88
C SER A 692 16.53 -47.87 -29.14
N GLU A 693 15.45 -47.42 -29.77
CA GLU A 693 15.22 -46.01 -30.11
C GLU A 693 15.32 -45.09 -28.88
N SER A 694 14.71 -45.48 -27.76
CA SER A 694 14.79 -44.75 -26.49
C SER A 694 16.23 -44.55 -25.97
N VAL A 695 17.09 -45.57 -26.14
CA VAL A 695 18.50 -45.49 -25.73
C VAL A 695 19.28 -44.59 -26.69
N GLN A 696 18.99 -44.64 -27.98
CA GLN A 696 19.61 -43.76 -28.98
C GLN A 696 19.25 -42.29 -28.71
N ILE A 697 17.97 -41.99 -28.45
CA ILE A 697 17.50 -40.65 -28.09
C ILE A 697 18.20 -40.15 -26.82
N ALA A 698 18.23 -40.96 -25.76
CA ALA A 698 18.87 -40.59 -24.51
C ALA A 698 20.36 -40.28 -24.69
N ALA A 699 21.08 -41.08 -25.47
CA ALA A 699 22.49 -40.84 -25.77
C ALA A 699 22.71 -39.53 -26.55
N LEU A 700 21.91 -39.27 -27.59
CA LEU A 700 22.01 -38.05 -28.39
C LEU A 700 21.67 -36.79 -27.57
N ALA A 701 20.70 -36.88 -26.66
CA ALA A 701 20.32 -35.79 -25.78
C ALA A 701 21.38 -35.53 -24.69
N GLN A 702 22.02 -36.58 -24.17
CA GLN A 702 23.07 -36.48 -23.16
C GLN A 702 24.38 -35.89 -23.71
N TYR A 703 24.66 -36.09 -25.01
CA TYR A 703 25.89 -35.62 -25.66
C TYR A 703 25.59 -34.64 -26.81
N PRO A 704 25.11 -33.43 -26.51
CA PRO A 704 24.67 -32.49 -27.54
C PRO A 704 25.79 -32.07 -28.50
N GLU A 705 27.03 -31.93 -28.04
CA GLU A 705 28.17 -31.61 -28.91
C GLU A 705 28.41 -32.69 -29.97
N ILE A 706 28.27 -33.97 -29.60
CA ILE A 706 28.43 -35.10 -30.52
C ILE A 706 27.27 -35.12 -31.52
N THR A 707 26.05 -34.87 -31.06
CA THR A 707 24.87 -34.76 -31.93
C THR A 707 25.05 -33.64 -32.96
N GLY A 708 25.58 -32.49 -32.56
CA GLY A 708 25.92 -31.38 -33.46
C GLY A 708 26.97 -31.77 -34.51
N LEU A 709 28.03 -32.48 -34.10
CA LEU A 709 29.05 -33.01 -35.02
C LEU A 709 28.47 -34.01 -36.02
N LEU A 710 27.58 -34.91 -35.57
CA LEU A 710 26.89 -35.85 -36.45
C LEU A 710 26.04 -35.13 -37.49
N LEU A 711 25.29 -34.10 -37.06
CA LEU A 711 24.50 -33.27 -37.94
C LEU A 711 25.34 -32.47 -38.93
N ALA A 712 26.60 -32.13 -38.60
CA ALA A 712 27.49 -31.40 -39.49
C ALA A 712 28.14 -32.26 -40.59
N ILE A 713 28.11 -33.60 -40.44
CA ILE A 713 28.61 -34.54 -41.46
C ILE A 713 27.65 -34.60 -42.67
N PHE A 714 26.37 -34.36 -42.43
CA PHE A 714 25.30 -34.41 -43.43
C PHE A 714 24.84 -33.00 -43.81
#